data_AF-A0A3R7H9X9-F1
#
_entry.id   AF-A0A3R7H9X9-F1
#
_cell.length_a   1.000
_cell.length_b   1.000
_cell.length_c   1.000
_cell.angle_alpha   90.00
_cell.angle_beta   90.00
_cell.angle_gamma   90.00
#
_symmetry.space_group_name_H-M   'P 1'
#
loop_
_entity.id
_entity.type
_entity.pdbx_description
1 polymer ?
#
loop_
_entity_poly.entity_id
_entity_poly.type
_entity_poly.pdbx_seq_one_letter_code
_entity_poly.pdbx_strand_id
1 'polypeptide(L)'
;MTFTHGGSGGSDQTLALGVGEYITFMEAHWGEKDGHTRIFYLNFVTSAGNKLSGGSTTDSSATATAPAGFQLSGFFGRDGDEIDLLGAIWANIEKADSGTVAPADLSGSGSTSLNLSEVFGGPHGNEFTDQPSAASGQTVGSITVRAGDRVDGLTLAITAPTAMSFSHGGSGGTDNTLALGEYEYITSMEVHWGQKDGHTRIFYLNFVTSSGNSISGGTQTDEKGSVTAPDGYQLSGFFGRDGDEIDRLGVVWTSITVVEAAPIEAPEVSDDDIQLSAVFGGPHGSAFSDINSIVLGQTIGGITIRAGERVDAVTLHVTAPTETYYAHGGTGGTDNTLTIGTGEYITSIEAHTGKKNDHTRVFYLNIVTNLGNSISGGTQTDAKGSATAPDGFQLSGLFGRSADEVDEIGAIWTRISARGVLLTDDMSKGLISNSNFTTFGTTIRNWVGQTISEASDSACYRKTKPFNSNNICPLGYGKDDDDCITQCPMAYPVSCGDECLHQNGDCALDKLKKIFSVIAVALNVATDGVFGEILTTFKEVALLVNCATNMIKVIKGLLKYLTLIHDTAPDTDQALLDAAYQSDVVLVDLPVAVCTCLGIQVPEGAKYADNVIIVVENIVKEVITNGDEITSDKQTFMNFLTNNVTAVAAESDVSNLQDLMDSNSTCGWELKRLTDRVISAVSDIHNSTPNAAVDDIRVTVSTSSTVLNDIPMVTNNCMGELLDTKTTEAAFETRDLIRKTFGVIVDQLVDTGKTDMGKSVSSNDYMLSIANMGLSVLSTFDPTGISYMASQFIQPTCGPTSFIGEIDDGTLYQALGLTTVGQAFLGSYGTWTKAGDQIVNLIFESTDSKDVTVVVHSGGDTYAQVDVGAGDTVSWNCTIPELQDKTMYLDRWRPGLFGLPGTGGGSLLMWVPRSTEGGHIKMHVRINPS
;
A
#
# COMPACT_ATOMS: atom_id res chain seq x y z
N MET A 1 -18.34 -3.39 -10.53
CA MET A 1 -18.00 -4.44 -9.54
C MET A 1 -19.28 -5.15 -9.17
N THR A 2 -19.31 -6.49 -9.19
CA THR A 2 -20.49 -7.30 -8.85
C THR A 2 -20.11 -8.21 -7.70
N PHE A 3 -20.83 -8.14 -6.59
CA PHE A 3 -20.63 -9.04 -5.45
C PHE A 3 -21.64 -10.19 -5.53
N THR A 4 -21.17 -11.42 -5.30
CA THR A 4 -22.01 -12.62 -5.30
C THR A 4 -21.82 -13.37 -3.99
N HIS A 5 -22.93 -13.70 -3.34
CA HIS A 5 -22.98 -14.42 -2.08
C HIS A 5 -23.93 -15.61 -2.24
N GLY A 6 -23.58 -16.78 -1.69
CA GLY A 6 -24.27 -18.06 -1.88
C GLY A 6 -23.73 -18.89 -3.06
N GLY A 7 -24.39 -20.03 -3.35
CA GLY A 7 -23.99 -20.93 -4.44
C GLY A 7 -24.70 -20.67 -5.78
N SER A 8 -24.30 -21.44 -6.81
CA SER A 8 -24.78 -21.28 -8.20
C SER A 8 -26.10 -22.00 -8.50
N GLY A 9 -26.90 -22.31 -7.49
CA GLY A 9 -28.17 -23.04 -7.64
C GLY A 9 -29.36 -22.12 -7.91
N GLY A 10 -30.22 -22.47 -8.85
CA GLY A 10 -31.47 -21.75 -9.13
C GLY A 10 -31.50 -21.02 -10.47
N SER A 11 -32.39 -20.04 -10.61
CA SER A 11 -32.53 -19.18 -11.80
C SER A 11 -32.42 -17.71 -11.43
N ASP A 12 -31.59 -16.96 -12.14
CA ASP A 12 -31.35 -15.55 -11.86
C ASP A 12 -32.61 -14.70 -12.01
N GLN A 13 -32.76 -13.74 -11.11
CA GLN A 13 -33.75 -12.67 -11.18
C GLN A 13 -33.03 -11.35 -10.93
N THR A 14 -33.32 -10.33 -11.74
CA THR A 14 -32.60 -9.05 -11.70
C THR A 14 -33.57 -7.89 -11.56
N LEU A 15 -33.25 -6.94 -10.70
CA LEU A 15 -33.93 -5.65 -10.57
C LEU A 15 -32.97 -4.54 -10.95
N ALA A 16 -33.28 -3.82 -12.03
CA ALA A 16 -32.58 -2.60 -12.42
C ALA A 16 -33.30 -1.39 -11.81
N LEU A 17 -32.57 -0.51 -11.14
CA LEU A 17 -33.11 0.71 -10.52
C LEU A 17 -33.04 1.88 -11.51
N GLY A 18 -34.10 2.69 -11.57
CA GLY A 18 -34.11 3.96 -12.30
C GLY A 18 -33.27 5.06 -11.63
N VAL A 19 -33.01 6.17 -12.34
CA VAL A 19 -32.29 7.33 -11.80
C VAL A 19 -33.03 7.89 -10.59
N GLY A 20 -32.39 7.88 -9.41
CA GLY A 20 -32.98 8.34 -8.15
C GLY A 20 -33.93 7.34 -7.47
N GLU A 21 -34.08 6.13 -8.02
CA GLU A 21 -34.82 5.03 -7.40
C GLU A 21 -33.91 4.23 -6.47
N TYR A 22 -34.39 3.88 -5.27
CA TYR A 22 -33.61 3.18 -4.26
C TYR A 22 -34.47 2.15 -3.51
N ILE A 23 -33.86 1.11 -2.94
CA ILE A 23 -34.57 0.07 -2.19
C ILE A 23 -34.88 0.58 -0.77
N THR A 24 -36.14 0.46 -0.37
CA THR A 24 -36.65 0.96 0.92
C THR A 24 -37.15 -0.15 1.84
N PHE A 25 -37.30 -1.37 1.32
CA PHE A 25 -37.85 -2.48 2.08
C PHE A 25 -37.27 -3.81 1.62
N MET A 26 -37.03 -4.69 2.59
CA MET A 26 -36.65 -6.09 2.42
C MET A 26 -37.53 -6.97 3.31
N GLU A 27 -37.94 -8.11 2.79
CA GLU A 27 -38.62 -9.19 3.51
C GLU A 27 -37.87 -10.49 3.24
N ALA A 28 -37.61 -11.26 4.30
CA ALA A 28 -36.92 -12.52 4.23
C ALA A 28 -37.71 -13.60 4.99
N HIS A 29 -37.79 -14.80 4.42
CA HIS A 29 -38.27 -15.98 5.11
C HIS A 29 -37.15 -17.03 5.21
N TRP A 30 -37.09 -17.75 6.33
CA TRP A 30 -36.05 -18.76 6.58
C TRP A 30 -36.62 -20.05 7.16
N GLY A 31 -35.85 -21.12 7.04
CA GLY A 31 -36.21 -22.45 7.53
C GLY A 31 -34.99 -23.35 7.69
N GLU A 32 -35.20 -24.55 8.21
CA GLU A 32 -34.13 -25.55 8.35
C GLU A 32 -34.04 -26.43 7.10
N LYS A 33 -32.83 -26.56 6.56
CA LYS A 33 -32.49 -27.48 5.46
C LYS A 33 -31.16 -28.15 5.76
N ASP A 34 -31.14 -29.47 5.74
CA ASP A 34 -29.94 -30.30 5.99
C ASP A 34 -29.21 -29.98 7.31
N GLY A 35 -29.95 -29.53 8.34
CA GLY A 35 -29.41 -29.19 9.66
C GLY A 35 -28.85 -27.76 9.76
N HIS A 36 -29.09 -26.92 8.76
CA HIS A 36 -28.71 -25.51 8.74
C HIS A 36 -29.94 -24.61 8.55
N THR A 37 -29.97 -23.48 9.26
CA THR A 37 -30.93 -22.41 8.99
C THR A 37 -30.54 -21.72 7.68
N ARG A 38 -31.45 -21.69 6.70
CA ARG A 38 -31.27 -21.10 5.37
C ARG A 38 -32.35 -20.06 5.07
N ILE A 39 -32.03 -19.07 4.24
CA ILE A 39 -33.00 -18.14 3.67
C ILE A 39 -33.70 -18.82 2.48
N PHE A 40 -35.02 -18.96 2.56
CA PHE A 40 -35.83 -19.62 1.54
C PHE A 40 -36.53 -18.64 0.59
N TYR A 41 -36.72 -17.38 1.01
CA TYR A 41 -37.41 -16.36 0.22
C TYR A 41 -36.87 -14.97 0.53
N LEU A 42 -36.76 -14.15 -0.51
CA LEU A 42 -36.48 -12.73 -0.42
C LEU A 42 -37.46 -11.92 -1.25
N ASN A 43 -37.81 -10.75 -0.76
CA ASN A 43 -38.62 -9.75 -1.44
C ASN A 43 -38.08 -8.34 -1.15
N PHE A 44 -37.84 -7.57 -2.21
CA PHE A 44 -37.38 -6.18 -2.15
C PHE A 44 -38.42 -5.25 -2.74
N VAL A 45 -38.60 -4.06 -2.14
CA VAL A 45 -39.45 -3.00 -2.68
C VAL A 45 -38.67 -1.68 -2.76
N THR A 46 -38.80 -0.98 -3.87
CA THR A 46 -38.14 0.30 -4.11
C THR A 46 -38.99 1.52 -3.75
N SER A 47 -38.39 2.70 -3.71
CA SER A 47 -39.05 3.99 -3.54
C SER A 47 -40.06 4.32 -4.65
N ALA A 48 -39.90 3.73 -5.85
CA ALA A 48 -40.86 3.83 -6.95
C ALA A 48 -41.94 2.72 -6.93
N GLY A 49 -41.87 1.79 -5.97
CA GLY A 49 -42.82 0.68 -5.81
C GLY A 49 -42.53 -0.55 -6.67
N ASN A 50 -41.38 -0.61 -7.35
CA ASN A 50 -40.93 -1.80 -8.08
C ASN A 50 -40.54 -2.91 -7.09
N LYS A 51 -40.69 -4.18 -7.51
CA LYS A 51 -40.45 -5.33 -6.64
C LYS A 51 -39.60 -6.41 -7.31
N LEU A 52 -38.76 -7.05 -6.50
CA LEU A 52 -38.03 -8.26 -6.85
C LEU A 52 -38.27 -9.29 -5.77
N SER A 53 -38.75 -10.47 -6.14
CA SER A 53 -38.92 -11.56 -5.19
C SER A 53 -38.51 -12.89 -5.77
N GLY A 54 -37.94 -13.77 -4.95
CA GLY A 54 -37.47 -15.09 -5.36
C GLY A 54 -37.48 -16.08 -4.19
N GLY A 55 -37.73 -17.35 -4.50
CA GLY A 55 -37.79 -18.44 -3.51
C GLY A 55 -39.20 -18.85 -3.09
N SER A 56 -39.32 -19.54 -1.95
CA SER A 56 -40.60 -20.04 -1.38
C SER A 56 -40.77 -19.59 0.06
N THR A 57 -41.92 -19.04 0.42
CA THR A 57 -42.15 -18.56 1.79
C THR A 57 -42.23 -19.72 2.78
N THR A 58 -41.63 -19.55 3.95
CA THR A 58 -41.75 -20.43 5.11
C THR A 58 -42.49 -19.73 6.26
N ASP A 59 -42.76 -20.45 7.35
CA ASP A 59 -43.46 -19.90 8.51
C ASP A 59 -42.64 -18.86 9.31
N SER A 60 -41.31 -18.89 9.21
CA SER A 60 -40.43 -17.93 9.88
C SER A 60 -40.04 -16.80 8.93
N SER A 61 -40.34 -15.56 9.30
CA SER A 61 -40.03 -14.39 8.47
C SER A 61 -39.73 -13.13 9.29
N ALA A 62 -39.07 -12.18 8.63
CA ALA A 62 -38.81 -10.85 9.14
C ALA A 62 -38.81 -9.84 8.00
N THR A 63 -39.11 -8.60 8.35
CA THR A 63 -39.05 -7.47 7.43
C THR A 63 -38.09 -6.42 7.97
N ALA A 64 -37.42 -5.74 7.06
CA ALA A 64 -36.55 -4.61 7.33
C ALA A 64 -36.98 -3.46 6.43
N THR A 65 -37.38 -2.34 7.04
CA THR A 65 -37.77 -1.12 6.33
C THR A 65 -36.71 -0.06 6.58
N ALA A 66 -36.28 0.61 5.52
CA ALA A 66 -35.38 1.74 5.63
C ALA A 66 -35.98 2.82 6.56
N PRO A 67 -35.19 3.40 7.48
CA PRO A 67 -35.57 4.63 8.15
C PRO A 67 -35.90 5.74 7.14
N ALA A 68 -36.71 6.72 7.55
CA ALA A 68 -37.06 7.83 6.67
C ALA A 68 -35.80 8.58 6.23
N GLY A 69 -35.62 8.71 4.90
CA GLY A 69 -34.41 9.33 4.33
C GLY A 69 -33.20 8.40 4.28
N PHE A 70 -33.38 7.08 4.26
CA PHE A 70 -32.29 6.10 4.09
C PHE A 70 -32.57 5.19 2.89
N GLN A 71 -31.51 4.67 2.24
CA GLN A 71 -31.56 3.64 1.19
C GLN A 71 -30.79 2.39 1.61
N LEU A 72 -31.14 1.25 1.01
CA LEU A 72 -30.31 0.04 1.12
C LEU A 72 -28.95 0.29 0.48
N SER A 73 -27.89 0.21 1.28
CA SER A 73 -26.50 0.42 0.84
C SER A 73 -25.70 -0.87 0.74
N GLY A 74 -26.20 -1.95 1.34
CA GLY A 74 -25.52 -3.24 1.34
C GLY A 74 -26.25 -4.27 2.18
N PHE A 75 -25.64 -5.45 2.28
CA PHE A 75 -26.11 -6.57 3.08
C PHE A 75 -25.03 -7.02 4.05
N PHE A 76 -25.42 -7.62 5.17
CA PHE A 76 -24.52 -8.38 6.03
C PHE A 76 -25.13 -9.76 6.28
N GLY A 77 -24.30 -10.77 6.53
CA GLY A 77 -24.84 -12.12 6.60
C GLY A 77 -23.81 -13.22 6.76
N ARG A 78 -24.28 -14.45 6.58
CA ARG A 78 -23.47 -15.65 6.43
C ARG A 78 -23.99 -16.44 5.24
N ASP A 79 -23.08 -16.91 4.41
CA ASP A 79 -23.38 -17.71 3.23
C ASP A 79 -22.40 -18.88 3.07
N GLY A 80 -22.83 -19.84 2.25
CA GLY A 80 -22.02 -20.97 1.80
C GLY A 80 -22.52 -21.41 0.43
N ASP A 81 -22.98 -22.65 0.32
CA ASP A 81 -23.68 -23.16 -0.88
C ASP A 81 -25.06 -22.51 -1.09
N GLU A 82 -25.65 -21.94 -0.04
CA GLU A 82 -26.87 -21.13 -0.04
C GLU A 82 -26.72 -20.00 1.00
N ILE A 83 -27.66 -19.04 1.05
CA ILE A 83 -27.64 -17.96 2.06
C ILE A 83 -28.17 -18.49 3.40
N ASP A 84 -27.40 -18.38 4.47
CA ASP A 84 -27.78 -18.81 5.83
C ASP A 84 -28.49 -17.71 6.61
N LEU A 85 -27.89 -16.51 6.58
CA LEU A 85 -28.30 -15.37 7.37
C LEU A 85 -28.14 -14.11 6.52
N LEU A 86 -29.15 -13.25 6.56
CA LEU A 86 -29.16 -12.02 5.78
C LEU A 86 -29.77 -10.86 6.57
N GLY A 87 -29.04 -9.76 6.59
CA GLY A 87 -29.44 -8.47 7.14
C GLY A 87 -29.19 -7.35 6.13
N ALA A 88 -29.90 -6.24 6.31
CA ALA A 88 -29.82 -5.06 5.44
C ALA A 88 -29.04 -3.93 6.11
N ILE A 89 -28.18 -3.26 5.35
CA ILE A 89 -27.46 -2.05 5.77
C ILE A 89 -28.15 -0.85 5.13
N TRP A 90 -28.57 0.11 5.96
CA TRP A 90 -29.24 1.33 5.52
C TRP A 90 -28.29 2.53 5.61
N ALA A 91 -28.13 3.30 4.54
CA ALA A 91 -27.36 4.54 4.52
C ALA A 91 -28.26 5.75 4.32
N ASN A 92 -27.92 6.88 4.94
CA ASN A 92 -28.70 8.12 4.85
C ASN A 92 -28.64 8.69 3.41
N ILE A 93 -29.79 9.15 2.93
CA ILE A 93 -29.97 9.92 1.71
C ILE A 93 -30.12 11.36 2.19
N GLU A 94 -29.01 12.10 2.29
CA GLU A 94 -29.05 13.44 2.87
C GLU A 94 -30.07 14.32 2.15
N LYS A 95 -31.03 14.83 2.93
CA LYS A 95 -31.95 15.88 2.50
C LYS A 95 -31.22 17.20 2.75
N ALA A 96 -30.75 17.84 1.68
CA ALA A 96 -30.37 19.24 1.75
C ALA A 96 -31.60 20.06 2.22
N ASP A 97 -31.54 20.66 3.42
CA ASP A 97 -31.84 22.09 3.57
C ASP A 97 -31.68 22.72 4.98
N SER A 98 -31.26 23.99 4.89
CA SER A 98 -31.57 25.20 5.68
C SER A 98 -31.02 25.43 7.11
N GLY A 99 -30.02 26.32 7.18
CA GLY A 99 -30.12 27.59 7.92
C GLY A 99 -29.75 27.65 9.42
N THR A 100 -28.66 28.39 9.71
CA THR A 100 -28.40 29.26 10.89
C THR A 100 -28.36 28.65 12.30
N VAL A 101 -27.20 28.64 12.98
CA VAL A 101 -26.71 29.67 13.93
C VAL A 101 -25.19 29.51 14.14
N ALA A 102 -24.46 30.62 14.24
CA ALA A 102 -23.02 30.66 14.53
C ALA A 102 -22.67 30.25 15.98
N PRO A 103 -21.42 29.80 16.23
CA PRO A 103 -20.73 30.11 17.47
C PRO A 103 -19.58 31.07 17.21
N ALA A 104 -19.54 32.11 18.04
CA ALA A 104 -18.39 32.97 18.19
C ALA A 104 -17.27 32.27 18.99
N ASP A 105 -16.05 32.65 18.62
CA ASP A 105 -14.86 32.71 19.46
C ASP A 105 -14.16 31.39 19.85
N LEU A 106 -13.24 30.94 18.99
CA LEU A 106 -12.00 30.28 19.40
C LEU A 106 -10.85 30.86 18.57
N SER A 107 -10.13 31.78 19.19
CA SER A 107 -8.85 32.31 18.73
C SER A 107 -7.76 31.25 18.94
N GLY A 108 -7.20 30.72 17.85
CA GLY A 108 -6.11 29.76 17.87
C GLY A 108 -5.59 29.45 16.46
N SER A 109 -4.41 29.99 16.17
CA SER A 109 -3.70 30.02 14.88
C SER A 109 -3.67 28.71 14.08
N GLY A 110 -4.25 28.74 12.87
CA GLY A 110 -3.97 27.85 11.75
C GLY A 110 -4.25 28.64 10.46
N SER A 111 -3.22 28.95 9.69
CA SER A 111 -3.32 29.77 8.47
C SER A 111 -4.08 29.02 7.38
N THR A 112 -5.40 29.19 7.31
CA THR A 112 -6.25 28.61 6.25
C THR A 112 -6.00 29.34 4.93
N SER A 113 -5.21 28.79 4.01
CA SER A 113 -4.88 29.41 2.71
C SER A 113 -6.06 29.63 1.76
N LEU A 114 -7.26 29.13 2.11
CA LEU A 114 -8.48 29.14 1.31
C LEU A 114 -9.72 29.42 2.17
N ASN A 115 -10.66 30.22 1.66
CA ASN A 115 -11.91 30.59 2.32
C ASN A 115 -13.07 30.65 1.30
N LEU A 116 -14.21 30.02 1.59
CA LEU A 116 -15.40 30.04 0.72
C LEU A 116 -16.37 31.12 1.19
N SER A 117 -16.92 31.89 0.25
CA SER A 117 -17.95 32.86 0.56
C SER A 117 -19.32 32.23 0.87
N GLU A 118 -20.28 33.04 1.30
CA GLU A 118 -21.70 32.68 1.14
C GLU A 118 -22.06 32.57 -0.35
N VAL A 119 -23.18 31.91 -0.65
CA VAL A 119 -23.62 31.59 -2.01
C VAL A 119 -25.00 32.18 -2.28
N PHE A 120 -25.19 32.72 -3.47
CA PHE A 120 -26.40 33.46 -3.86
C PHE A 120 -27.07 32.86 -5.09
N GLY A 121 -28.40 32.93 -5.19
CA GLY A 121 -29.18 32.34 -6.29
C GLY A 121 -30.06 31.17 -5.84
N GLY A 122 -30.44 30.27 -6.76
CA GLY A 122 -31.42 29.20 -6.49
C GLY A 122 -30.97 27.79 -6.87
N PRO A 123 -31.86 26.79 -6.71
CA PRO A 123 -31.49 25.37 -6.77
C PRO A 123 -31.37 24.79 -8.19
N HIS A 124 -31.50 25.62 -9.24
CA HIS A 124 -31.50 25.16 -10.63
C HIS A 124 -30.06 25.09 -11.18
N GLY A 125 -29.92 24.51 -12.38
CA GLY A 125 -28.61 24.26 -13.00
C GLY A 125 -27.89 23.01 -12.47
N ASN A 126 -26.77 22.68 -13.11
CA ASN A 126 -25.81 21.66 -12.69
C ASN A 126 -24.79 22.25 -11.72
N GLU A 127 -24.23 21.45 -10.82
CA GLU A 127 -23.22 21.93 -9.87
C GLU A 127 -21.83 22.08 -10.50
N PHE A 128 -21.11 23.13 -10.11
CA PHE A 128 -19.71 23.35 -10.44
C PHE A 128 -18.90 23.85 -9.24
N THR A 129 -17.60 23.57 -9.23
CA THR A 129 -16.65 24.14 -8.26
C THR A 129 -15.23 24.20 -8.81
N ASP A 130 -14.58 25.35 -8.62
CA ASP A 130 -13.17 25.59 -8.95
C ASP A 130 -12.26 25.38 -7.74
N GLN A 131 -12.84 25.08 -6.56
CA GLN A 131 -12.11 24.94 -5.29
C GLN A 131 -10.90 24.00 -5.36
N PRO A 132 -10.93 22.83 -6.03
CA PRO A 132 -9.77 21.93 -6.09
C PRO A 132 -8.53 22.54 -6.77
N SER A 133 -8.71 23.58 -7.57
CA SER A 133 -7.65 24.22 -8.36
C SER A 133 -7.31 25.64 -7.90
N ALA A 134 -7.97 26.12 -6.85
CA ALA A 134 -7.67 27.41 -6.23
C ALA A 134 -6.49 27.27 -5.25
N ALA A 135 -5.46 28.11 -5.39
CA ALA A 135 -4.25 28.05 -4.57
C ALA A 135 -3.77 29.45 -4.15
N SER A 136 -3.09 29.55 -3.00
CA SER A 136 -2.48 30.80 -2.54
C SER A 136 -1.37 31.27 -3.48
N GLY A 137 -1.19 32.58 -3.63
CA GLY A 137 -0.16 33.15 -4.49
C GLY A 137 -0.49 33.09 -5.99
N GLN A 138 -1.72 32.74 -6.36
CA GLN A 138 -2.17 32.85 -7.74
C GLN A 138 -2.11 34.31 -8.22
N THR A 139 -1.99 34.52 -9.53
CA THR A 139 -2.13 35.84 -10.15
C THR A 139 -3.31 35.80 -11.11
N VAL A 140 -4.34 36.59 -10.84
CA VAL A 140 -5.50 36.74 -11.74
C VAL A 140 -5.12 37.70 -12.86
N GLY A 141 -5.15 37.22 -14.12
CA GLY A 141 -4.89 38.04 -15.29
C GLY A 141 -6.13 38.77 -15.81
N SER A 142 -7.31 38.17 -15.73
CA SER A 142 -8.55 38.82 -16.17
C SER A 142 -9.80 38.15 -15.60
N ILE A 143 -10.89 38.92 -15.54
CA ILE A 143 -12.25 38.43 -15.30
C ILE A 143 -13.18 38.89 -16.43
N THR A 144 -14.02 37.98 -16.90
CA THR A 144 -14.99 38.22 -17.97
C THR A 144 -16.40 37.91 -17.47
N VAL A 145 -17.30 38.89 -17.49
CA VAL A 145 -18.73 38.71 -17.24
C VAL A 145 -19.45 38.73 -18.59
N ARG A 146 -20.08 37.62 -18.96
CA ARG A 146 -20.90 37.50 -20.18
C ARG A 146 -22.36 37.71 -19.80
N ALA A 147 -22.98 38.79 -20.28
CA ALA A 147 -24.34 39.15 -19.85
C ALA A 147 -25.15 39.85 -20.94
N GLY A 148 -26.46 39.61 -20.93
CA GLY A 148 -27.51 40.41 -21.57
C GLY A 148 -28.39 41.07 -20.50
N ASP A 149 -29.69 40.74 -20.47
CA ASP A 149 -30.57 41.14 -19.37
C ASP A 149 -30.23 40.43 -18.04
N ARG A 150 -29.55 39.28 -18.12
CA ARG A 150 -29.07 38.42 -17.02
C ARG A 150 -27.62 38.01 -17.28
N VAL A 151 -27.01 37.33 -16.31
CA VAL A 151 -25.64 36.81 -16.44
C VAL A 151 -25.69 35.43 -17.09
N ASP A 152 -25.23 35.37 -18.33
CA ASP A 152 -25.19 34.15 -19.14
C ASP A 152 -23.94 33.31 -18.79
N GLY A 153 -22.80 33.93 -18.50
CA GLY A 153 -21.58 33.21 -18.12
C GLY A 153 -20.49 34.07 -17.46
N LEU A 154 -19.47 33.39 -16.95
CA LEU A 154 -18.36 33.99 -16.19
C LEU A 154 -17.06 33.25 -16.48
N THR A 155 -15.97 33.99 -16.70
CA THR A 155 -14.63 33.43 -16.91
C THR A 155 -13.59 34.14 -16.04
N LEU A 156 -12.73 33.38 -15.37
CA LEU A 156 -11.57 33.89 -14.61
C LEU A 156 -10.29 33.27 -15.16
N ALA A 157 -9.32 34.11 -15.53
CA ALA A 157 -8.02 33.67 -16.04
C ALA A 157 -6.93 33.87 -14.98
N ILE A 158 -6.19 32.81 -14.67
CA ILE A 158 -5.02 32.78 -13.80
C ILE A 158 -3.77 32.72 -14.69
N THR A 159 -2.79 33.58 -14.43
CA THR A 159 -1.55 33.69 -15.22
C THR A 159 -0.32 33.13 -14.51
N ALA A 160 -0.36 32.99 -13.18
CA ALA A 160 0.70 32.41 -12.37
C ALA A 160 0.14 31.77 -11.08
N PRO A 161 0.84 30.83 -10.43
CA PRO A 161 2.09 30.20 -10.87
C PRO A 161 1.90 29.27 -12.08
N THR A 162 0.69 28.70 -12.24
CA THR A 162 0.29 27.88 -13.37
C THR A 162 -0.83 28.59 -14.12
N ALA A 163 -0.67 28.76 -15.44
CA ALA A 163 -1.70 29.40 -16.26
C ALA A 163 -2.92 28.50 -16.40
N MET A 164 -4.12 29.02 -16.10
CA MET A 164 -5.36 28.27 -16.21
C MET A 164 -6.59 29.18 -16.32
N SER A 165 -7.73 28.66 -16.75
CA SER A 165 -8.98 29.43 -16.86
C SER A 165 -10.18 28.65 -16.35
N PHE A 166 -11.01 29.29 -15.53
CA PHE A 166 -12.31 28.77 -15.09
C PHE A 166 -13.41 29.44 -15.90
N SER A 167 -14.33 28.66 -16.49
CA SER A 167 -15.44 29.21 -17.29
C SER A 167 -16.72 28.46 -16.99
N HIS A 168 -17.77 29.21 -16.62
CA HIS A 168 -19.09 28.69 -16.22
C HIS A 168 -20.21 29.44 -16.94
N GLY A 169 -21.36 28.79 -17.11
CA GLY A 169 -22.54 29.32 -17.80
C GLY A 169 -22.59 29.04 -19.30
N GLY A 170 -23.60 29.64 -19.95
CA GLY A 170 -23.93 29.40 -21.35
C GLY A 170 -23.31 30.38 -22.34
N SER A 171 -23.70 30.23 -23.61
CA SER A 171 -23.18 31.01 -24.74
C SER A 171 -23.98 32.28 -25.08
N GLY A 172 -24.97 32.65 -24.25
CA GLY A 172 -25.79 33.84 -24.44
C GLY A 172 -25.07 35.15 -24.07
N GLY A 173 -25.76 36.30 -24.15
CA GLY A 173 -25.20 37.58 -23.69
C GLY A 173 -24.02 38.12 -24.52
N THR A 174 -23.27 39.07 -23.94
CA THR A 174 -22.06 39.68 -24.54
C THR A 174 -20.95 39.77 -23.50
N ASP A 175 -19.72 39.49 -23.93
CA ASP A 175 -18.53 39.51 -23.07
C ASP A 175 -18.16 40.93 -22.68
N ASN A 176 -18.05 41.16 -21.37
CA ASN A 176 -17.35 42.28 -20.81
C ASN A 176 -16.13 41.73 -20.08
N THR A 177 -14.92 42.19 -20.42
CA THR A 177 -13.67 41.68 -19.83
C THR A 177 -12.88 42.81 -19.18
N LEU A 178 -12.45 42.58 -17.94
CA LEU A 178 -11.51 43.42 -17.22
C LEU A 178 -10.20 42.65 -17.10
N ALA A 179 -9.16 43.15 -17.77
CA ALA A 179 -7.79 42.71 -17.55
C ALA A 179 -7.26 43.40 -16.29
N LEU A 180 -6.62 42.64 -15.41
CA LEU A 180 -6.04 43.16 -14.17
C LEU A 180 -4.61 43.63 -14.41
N GLY A 181 -4.25 44.76 -13.81
CA GLY A 181 -2.88 45.27 -13.78
C GLY A 181 -1.96 44.44 -12.89
N GLU A 182 -0.66 44.72 -12.98
CA GLU A 182 0.35 44.11 -12.10
C GLU A 182 0.01 44.42 -10.62
N TYR A 183 -0.03 43.37 -9.79
CA TYR A 183 -0.41 43.43 -8.36
C TYR A 183 -1.86 43.87 -8.07
N GLU A 184 -2.71 43.98 -9.09
CA GLU A 184 -4.15 44.17 -8.91
C GLU A 184 -4.82 42.83 -8.63
N TYR A 185 -5.83 42.83 -7.75
CA TYR A 185 -6.57 41.63 -7.38
C TYR A 185 -8.03 41.96 -7.09
N ILE A 186 -8.94 40.99 -7.25
CA ILE A 186 -10.37 41.19 -7.01
C ILE A 186 -10.67 41.02 -5.51
N THR A 187 -11.32 42.02 -4.93
CA THR A 187 -11.58 42.12 -3.47
C THR A 187 -13.03 41.89 -3.10
N SER A 188 -13.97 42.03 -4.03
CA SER A 188 -15.39 41.83 -3.71
C SER A 188 -16.24 41.47 -4.93
N MET A 189 -17.37 40.81 -4.66
CA MET A 189 -18.43 40.51 -5.61
C MET A 189 -19.77 40.99 -5.05
N GLU A 190 -20.54 41.73 -5.84
CA GLU A 190 -21.96 42.01 -5.63
C GLU A 190 -22.77 41.23 -6.66
N VAL A 191 -23.87 40.64 -6.21
CA VAL A 191 -24.72 39.77 -7.03
C VAL A 191 -26.19 40.08 -6.78
N HIS A 192 -26.97 40.12 -7.86
CA HIS A 192 -28.43 40.21 -7.80
C HIS A 192 -29.05 39.02 -8.51
N TRP A 193 -30.13 38.48 -7.97
CA TRP A 193 -30.82 37.32 -8.52
C TRP A 193 -32.34 37.51 -8.55
N GLY A 194 -33.03 36.68 -9.32
CA GLY A 194 -34.48 36.79 -9.49
C GLY A 194 -35.06 35.63 -10.27
N GLN A 195 -36.38 35.64 -10.47
CA GLN A 195 -37.11 34.57 -11.15
C GLN A 195 -37.31 34.88 -12.63
N LYS A 196 -37.03 33.90 -13.49
CA LYS A 196 -37.38 33.87 -14.91
C LYS A 196 -38.01 32.53 -15.26
N ASP A 197 -39.23 32.56 -15.77
CA ASP A 197 -39.97 31.35 -16.19
C ASP A 197 -40.04 30.25 -15.12
N GLY A 198 -40.05 30.64 -13.84
CA GLY A 198 -40.06 29.72 -12.69
C GLY A 198 -38.69 29.20 -12.25
N HIS A 199 -37.59 29.72 -12.82
CA HIS A 199 -36.22 29.43 -12.40
C HIS A 199 -35.55 30.67 -11.78
N THR A 200 -34.91 30.49 -10.62
CA THR A 200 -34.01 31.50 -10.06
C THR A 200 -32.74 31.59 -10.91
N ARG A 201 -32.38 32.80 -11.34
CA ARG A 201 -31.17 33.10 -12.14
C ARG A 201 -30.40 34.26 -11.52
N ILE A 202 -29.10 34.32 -11.78
CA ILE A 202 -28.29 35.51 -11.50
C ILE A 202 -28.55 36.54 -12.59
N PHE A 203 -29.08 37.70 -12.17
CA PHE A 203 -29.46 38.78 -13.07
C PHE A 203 -28.35 39.81 -13.24
N TYR A 204 -27.50 40.01 -12.22
CA TYR A 204 -26.42 40.99 -12.29
C TYR A 204 -25.22 40.54 -11.44
N LEU A 205 -24.03 40.80 -11.95
CA LEU A 205 -22.76 40.70 -11.21
C LEU A 205 -22.00 42.01 -11.30
N ASN A 206 -21.30 42.35 -10.23
CA ASN A 206 -20.29 43.40 -10.18
C ASN A 206 -19.08 42.93 -9.34
N PHE A 207 -17.89 42.98 -9.92
CA PHE A 207 -16.63 42.71 -9.22
C PHE A 207 -15.84 44.00 -9.07
N VAL A 208 -15.21 44.19 -7.91
CA VAL A 208 -14.34 45.35 -7.62
C VAL A 208 -12.94 44.86 -7.27
N THR A 209 -11.93 45.57 -7.77
CA THR A 209 -10.52 45.27 -7.54
C THR A 209 -9.90 46.15 -6.47
N SER A 210 -8.72 45.75 -5.98
CA SER A 210 -7.88 46.51 -5.04
C SER A 210 -7.44 47.88 -5.57
N SER A 211 -7.41 48.05 -6.89
CA SER A 211 -7.13 49.34 -7.56
C SER A 211 -8.37 50.21 -7.73
N GLY A 212 -9.55 49.74 -7.29
CA GLY A 212 -10.83 50.45 -7.43
C GLY A 212 -11.44 50.35 -8.83
N ASN A 213 -10.91 49.49 -9.71
CA ASN A 213 -11.55 49.17 -10.98
C ASN A 213 -12.74 48.23 -10.74
N SER A 214 -13.72 48.25 -11.65
CA SER A 214 -14.89 47.39 -11.53
C SER A 214 -15.35 46.86 -12.88
N ILE A 215 -15.91 45.66 -12.88
CA ILE A 215 -16.60 45.07 -14.02
C ILE A 215 -17.99 44.63 -13.61
N SER A 216 -18.98 44.94 -14.45
CA SER A 216 -20.36 44.50 -14.21
C SER A 216 -21.06 44.08 -15.49
N GLY A 217 -22.10 43.27 -15.35
CA GLY A 217 -22.99 42.86 -16.43
C GLY A 217 -24.36 42.42 -15.91
N GLY A 218 -25.40 42.60 -16.72
CA GLY A 218 -26.78 42.23 -16.39
C GLY A 218 -27.65 43.37 -15.85
N THR A 219 -28.82 43.04 -15.30
CA THR A 219 -29.81 43.99 -14.76
C THR A 219 -30.00 43.80 -13.25
N GLN A 220 -29.99 44.87 -12.47
CA GLN A 220 -30.21 44.77 -11.03
C GLN A 220 -31.65 44.39 -10.68
N THR A 221 -31.83 43.52 -9.69
CA THR A 221 -33.11 43.12 -9.10
C THR A 221 -33.18 43.49 -7.61
N ASP A 222 -34.35 43.27 -6.98
CA ASP A 222 -34.54 43.55 -5.55
C ASP A 222 -33.75 42.58 -4.64
N GLU A 223 -33.59 41.32 -5.04
CA GLU A 223 -32.82 40.32 -4.28
C GLU A 223 -31.33 40.46 -4.62
N LYS A 224 -30.53 40.76 -3.61
CA LYS A 224 -29.10 41.04 -3.78
C LYS A 224 -28.27 40.70 -2.56
N GLY A 225 -26.98 40.50 -2.77
CA GLY A 225 -25.99 40.17 -1.76
C GLY A 225 -24.59 40.59 -2.21
N SER A 226 -23.65 40.59 -1.27
CA SER A 226 -22.28 40.98 -1.56
C SER A 226 -21.31 40.29 -0.62
N VAL A 227 -20.16 39.90 -1.15
CA VAL A 227 -19.07 39.25 -0.41
C VAL A 227 -17.76 39.99 -0.64
N THR A 228 -16.95 40.07 0.41
CA THR A 228 -15.64 40.72 0.40
C THR A 228 -14.58 39.72 0.83
N ALA A 229 -13.43 39.73 0.16
CA ALA A 229 -12.28 38.92 0.52
C ALA A 229 -11.78 39.28 1.92
N PRO A 230 -11.39 38.30 2.75
CA PRO A 230 -10.66 38.57 3.99
C PRO A 230 -9.36 39.35 3.74
N ASP A 231 -8.86 40.05 4.76
CA ASP A 231 -7.58 40.77 4.67
C ASP A 231 -6.46 39.83 4.21
N GLY A 232 -5.79 40.18 3.11
CA GLY A 232 -4.71 39.37 2.52
C GLY A 232 -5.17 38.28 1.54
N TYR A 233 -6.44 38.27 1.14
CA TYR A 233 -7.01 37.29 0.20
C TYR A 233 -7.50 37.95 -1.10
N GLN A 234 -7.63 37.15 -2.16
CA GLN A 234 -8.18 37.54 -3.46
C GLN A 234 -9.07 36.45 -4.06
N LEU A 235 -9.83 36.80 -5.09
CA LEU A 235 -10.62 35.84 -5.87
C LEU A 235 -9.70 34.85 -6.60
N SER A 236 -9.96 33.55 -6.45
CA SER A 236 -9.22 32.48 -7.12
C SER A 236 -10.10 31.48 -7.88
N GLY A 237 -11.41 31.59 -7.77
CA GLY A 237 -12.33 30.69 -8.45
C GLY A 237 -13.77 30.88 -7.98
N PHE A 238 -14.67 30.06 -8.51
CA PHE A 238 -16.10 30.10 -8.23
C PHE A 238 -16.62 28.73 -7.82
N PHE A 239 -17.78 28.72 -7.17
CA PHE A 239 -18.56 27.50 -6.97
C PHE A 239 -20.04 27.86 -7.04
N GLY A 240 -20.88 26.95 -7.50
CA GLY A 240 -22.28 27.29 -7.72
C GLY A 240 -23.02 26.32 -8.60
N ARG A 241 -24.01 26.85 -9.33
CA ARG A 241 -24.78 26.11 -10.32
C ARG A 241 -25.00 26.90 -11.60
N ASP A 242 -24.89 26.21 -12.73
CA ASP A 242 -25.02 26.82 -14.05
C ASP A 242 -25.73 25.91 -15.08
N GLY A 243 -25.99 26.49 -16.24
CA GLY A 243 -26.60 25.84 -17.40
C GLY A 243 -26.53 26.80 -18.58
N ASP A 244 -27.68 27.11 -19.20
CA ASP A 244 -27.76 28.15 -20.24
C ASP A 244 -27.44 29.56 -19.71
N GLU A 245 -27.63 29.79 -18.39
CA GLU A 245 -27.34 31.03 -17.64
C GLU A 245 -26.82 30.63 -16.24
N ILE A 246 -26.22 31.55 -15.47
CA ILE A 246 -25.79 31.26 -14.09
C ILE A 246 -27.01 31.22 -13.15
N ASP A 247 -27.19 30.15 -12.39
CA ASP A 247 -28.33 29.93 -11.49
C ASP A 247 -27.98 30.24 -10.02
N ARG A 248 -26.74 29.94 -9.62
CA ARG A 248 -26.23 30.13 -8.26
C ARG A 248 -24.73 30.37 -8.26
N LEU A 249 -24.23 31.28 -7.43
CA LEU A 249 -22.82 31.65 -7.43
C LEU A 249 -22.29 32.01 -6.03
N GLY A 250 -21.14 31.45 -5.70
CA GLY A 250 -20.24 31.81 -4.62
C GLY A 250 -18.80 31.91 -5.15
N VAL A 251 -17.90 32.46 -4.34
CA VAL A 251 -16.50 32.73 -4.72
C VAL A 251 -15.53 32.06 -3.75
N VAL A 252 -14.41 31.59 -4.31
CA VAL A 252 -13.28 31.04 -3.57
C VAL A 252 -12.24 32.14 -3.36
N TRP A 253 -11.94 32.44 -2.10
CA TRP A 253 -10.89 33.37 -1.70
C TRP A 253 -9.62 32.61 -1.31
N THR A 254 -8.46 32.99 -1.83
CA THR A 254 -7.16 32.45 -1.38
C THR A 254 -6.19 33.55 -1.00
N SER A 255 -5.16 33.22 -0.21
CA SER A 255 -4.14 34.21 0.18
C SER A 255 -3.38 34.77 -1.03
N ILE A 256 -3.19 36.08 -1.08
CA ILE A 256 -2.44 36.79 -2.13
C ILE A 256 -0.95 36.43 -2.08
N THR A 257 -0.40 36.25 -0.88
CA THR A 257 0.95 35.75 -0.71
C THR A 257 0.95 34.24 -0.86
N VAL A 258 1.98 33.69 -1.51
CA VAL A 258 2.25 32.24 -1.44
C VAL A 258 2.37 31.89 0.04
N VAL A 259 1.38 31.17 0.56
CA VAL A 259 1.54 30.48 1.82
C VAL A 259 2.33 29.25 1.44
N GLU A 260 3.65 29.31 1.59
CA GLU A 260 4.45 28.09 1.57
C GLU A 260 3.79 27.16 2.56
N ALA A 261 3.25 26.03 2.07
CA ALA A 261 3.14 24.89 2.94
C ALA A 261 4.52 24.76 3.57
N ALA A 262 4.59 24.83 4.90
CA ALA A 262 5.78 24.32 5.58
C ALA A 262 6.10 23.00 4.87
N PRO A 263 7.37 22.77 4.45
CA PRO A 263 7.71 21.49 3.85
C PRO A 263 7.09 20.45 4.76
N ILE A 264 6.15 19.68 4.23
CA ILE A 264 5.63 18.55 4.96
C ILE A 264 6.85 17.66 5.04
N GLU A 265 7.60 17.79 6.14
CA GLU A 265 8.55 16.77 6.55
C GLU A 265 7.77 15.47 6.40
N ALA A 266 8.34 14.54 5.63
CA ALA A 266 7.72 13.25 5.43
C ALA A 266 7.31 12.74 6.82
N PRO A 267 6.07 12.25 7.00
CA PRO A 267 5.59 11.86 8.32
C PRO A 267 6.64 10.98 9.02
N GLU A 268 7.27 11.51 10.07
CA GLU A 268 8.24 10.75 10.85
C GLU A 268 7.47 9.83 11.77
N VAL A 269 7.75 8.53 11.70
CA VAL A 269 7.20 7.57 12.66
C VAL A 269 8.08 7.62 13.91
N SER A 270 7.59 8.31 14.94
CA SER A 270 8.22 8.32 16.26
C SER A 270 7.49 7.38 17.20
N ASP A 271 8.24 6.61 17.99
CA ASP A 271 7.64 5.78 19.04
C ASP A 271 7.16 6.62 20.23
N ASP A 272 7.67 7.85 20.39
CA ASP A 272 7.18 8.83 21.37
C ASP A 272 5.74 9.30 21.08
N ASP A 273 5.24 9.04 19.86
CA ASP A 273 3.84 9.26 19.48
C ASP A 273 2.92 8.15 19.95
N ILE A 274 3.45 7.11 20.59
CA ILE A 274 2.72 5.98 21.16
C ILE A 274 3.02 5.91 22.65
N GLN A 275 1.99 5.90 23.50
CA GLN A 275 2.14 5.70 24.94
C GLN A 275 1.15 4.67 25.45
N LEU A 276 1.66 3.64 26.12
CA LEU A 276 0.84 2.62 26.75
C LEU A 276 0.55 3.03 28.19
N SER A 277 -0.71 2.89 28.62
CA SER A 277 -1.08 3.11 30.01
C SER A 277 -0.59 1.98 30.93
N ALA A 278 -0.80 2.14 32.23
CA ALA A 278 -0.85 0.98 33.13
C ALA A 278 -2.01 0.05 32.74
N VAL A 279 -1.89 -1.23 33.09
CA VAL A 279 -2.96 -2.23 32.93
C VAL A 279 -3.75 -2.41 34.23
N PHE A 280 -5.03 -2.74 34.10
CA PHE A 280 -5.93 -2.97 35.22
C PHE A 280 -6.58 -4.35 35.07
N GLY A 281 -6.26 -5.28 35.97
CA GLY A 281 -6.82 -6.62 35.92
C GLY A 281 -5.98 -7.71 36.57
N GLY A 282 -6.15 -8.94 36.07
CA GLY A 282 -5.44 -10.13 36.53
C GLY A 282 -4.68 -10.86 35.42
N PRO A 283 -3.73 -11.74 35.79
CA PRO A 283 -2.88 -12.44 34.83
C PRO A 283 -3.58 -13.62 34.12
N HIS A 284 -4.91 -13.66 34.14
CA HIS A 284 -5.69 -14.74 33.53
C HIS A 284 -6.03 -14.39 32.08
N GLY A 285 -6.68 -15.33 31.37
CA GLY A 285 -6.99 -15.15 29.96
C GLY A 285 -5.75 -15.12 29.07
N SER A 286 -5.99 -14.92 27.79
CA SER A 286 -4.97 -14.79 26.75
C SER A 286 -4.60 -13.33 26.56
N ALA A 287 -3.31 -13.04 26.42
CA ALA A 287 -2.87 -11.68 26.09
C ALA A 287 -3.46 -11.22 24.74
N PHE A 288 -3.77 -9.94 24.63
CA PHE A 288 -4.14 -9.25 23.39
C PHE A 288 -3.47 -7.86 23.33
N SER A 289 -3.26 -7.35 22.12
CA SER A 289 -2.79 -5.97 21.91
C SER A 289 -3.11 -5.51 20.50
N ASP A 290 -3.66 -4.31 20.39
CA ASP A 290 -3.97 -3.68 19.10
C ASP A 290 -2.76 -2.93 18.50
N ILE A 291 -1.62 -2.91 19.19
CA ILE A 291 -0.50 -2.00 18.87
C ILE A 291 0.00 -2.12 17.43
N ASN A 292 0.04 -3.35 16.90
CA ASN A 292 0.51 -3.62 15.55
C ASN A 292 -0.54 -3.30 14.46
N SER A 293 -1.79 -3.08 14.87
CA SER A 293 -2.90 -2.73 13.98
C SER A 293 -3.17 -1.23 13.92
N ILE A 294 -2.53 -0.43 14.78
CA ILE A 294 -2.74 1.01 14.89
C ILE A 294 -2.03 1.73 13.74
N VAL A 295 -2.75 2.67 13.12
CA VAL A 295 -2.18 3.64 12.18
C VAL A 295 -2.22 5.03 12.83
N LEU A 296 -1.07 5.70 12.91
CA LEU A 296 -1.01 7.05 13.49
C LEU A 296 -1.88 8.03 12.68
N GLY A 297 -2.71 8.81 13.38
CA GLY A 297 -3.69 9.70 12.77
C GLY A 297 -5.02 9.03 12.41
N GLN A 298 -5.27 7.79 12.84
CA GLN A 298 -6.56 7.12 12.67
C GLN A 298 -7.72 7.86 13.36
N THR A 299 -8.92 7.68 12.81
CA THR A 299 -10.17 8.27 13.33
C THR A 299 -10.97 7.20 14.04
N ILE A 300 -11.38 7.46 15.28
CA ILE A 300 -12.25 6.58 16.05
C ILE A 300 -13.71 6.96 15.78
N GLY A 301 -14.52 5.99 15.33
CA GLY A 301 -15.96 6.17 15.12
C GLY A 301 -16.82 5.79 16.31
N GLY A 302 -16.32 4.91 17.18
CA GLY A 302 -17.09 4.44 18.32
C GLY A 302 -16.33 3.52 19.26
N ILE A 303 -16.91 3.31 20.44
CA ILE A 303 -16.49 2.27 21.38
C ILE A 303 -17.71 1.57 21.98
N THR A 304 -17.65 0.24 22.02
CA THR A 304 -18.69 -0.61 22.57
C THR A 304 -18.17 -1.34 23.80
N ILE A 305 -18.92 -1.29 24.89
CA ILE A 305 -18.70 -2.09 26.10
C ILE A 305 -19.83 -3.11 26.19
N ARG A 306 -19.48 -4.39 26.14
CA ARG A 306 -20.40 -5.49 26.36
C ARG A 306 -20.28 -5.97 27.80
N ALA A 307 -21.35 -5.82 28.57
CA ALA A 307 -21.30 -6.13 30.01
C ALA A 307 -22.62 -6.65 30.56
N GLY A 308 -22.51 -7.51 31.58
CA GLY A 308 -23.57 -7.84 32.54
C GLY A 308 -23.19 -7.35 33.94
N GLU A 309 -22.95 -8.29 34.86
CA GLU A 309 -22.34 -7.97 36.15
C GLU A 309 -20.86 -7.57 36.03
N ARG A 310 -20.19 -8.04 34.97
CA ARG A 310 -18.77 -7.85 34.65
C ARG A 310 -18.65 -7.40 33.20
N VAL A 311 -17.45 -6.97 32.81
CA VAL A 311 -17.16 -6.62 31.41
C VAL A 311 -16.81 -7.89 30.64
N ASP A 312 -17.69 -8.29 29.73
CA ASP A 312 -17.54 -9.48 28.90
C ASP A 312 -16.63 -9.18 27.71
N ALA A 313 -16.86 -8.06 27.01
CA ALA A 313 -16.03 -7.63 25.89
C ALA A 313 -15.97 -6.10 25.71
N VAL A 314 -14.95 -5.65 25.00
CA VAL A 314 -14.77 -4.25 24.57
C VAL A 314 -14.40 -4.24 23.10
N THR A 315 -15.05 -3.35 22.33
CA THR A 315 -14.77 -3.18 20.89
C THR A 315 -14.49 -1.71 20.57
N LEU A 316 -13.32 -1.39 20.02
CA LEU A 316 -13.00 -0.07 19.47
C LEU A 316 -13.25 -0.07 17.95
N HIS A 317 -14.01 0.90 17.46
CA HIS A 317 -14.31 1.08 16.03
C HIS A 317 -13.47 2.22 15.45
N VAL A 318 -12.62 1.88 14.49
CA VAL A 318 -11.81 2.81 13.70
C VAL A 318 -12.51 3.01 12.36
N THR A 319 -12.71 4.26 11.94
CA THR A 319 -13.39 4.61 10.67
C THR A 319 -12.42 4.98 9.55
N ALA A 320 -11.21 5.45 9.89
CA ALA A 320 -10.18 5.85 8.94
C ALA A 320 -8.78 5.55 9.50
N PRO A 321 -7.76 5.27 8.66
CA PRO A 321 -7.81 5.25 7.19
C PRO A 321 -8.53 4.03 6.60
N THR A 322 -8.70 2.97 7.39
CA THR A 322 -9.42 1.75 7.01
C THR A 322 -10.37 1.37 8.12
N GLU A 323 -11.63 1.10 7.76
CA GLU A 323 -12.63 0.70 8.75
C GLU A 323 -12.23 -0.63 9.41
N THR A 324 -12.04 -0.59 10.73
CA THR A 324 -11.54 -1.72 11.52
C THR A 324 -12.23 -1.80 12.87
N TYR A 325 -12.41 -3.01 13.40
CA TYR A 325 -12.98 -3.26 14.72
C TYR A 325 -12.00 -4.06 15.57
N TYR A 326 -11.51 -3.46 16.65
CA TYR A 326 -10.66 -4.14 17.63
C TYR A 326 -11.53 -4.68 18.75
N ALA A 327 -11.87 -5.97 18.71
CA ALA A 327 -12.77 -6.62 19.66
C ALA A 327 -12.03 -7.61 20.55
N HIS A 328 -12.19 -7.47 21.87
CA HIS A 328 -11.53 -8.31 22.88
C HIS A 328 -12.52 -8.76 23.95
N GLY A 329 -12.52 -10.05 24.29
CA GLY A 329 -13.41 -10.64 25.29
C GLY A 329 -14.40 -11.66 24.72
N GLY A 330 -15.43 -11.98 25.51
CA GLY A 330 -16.41 -13.02 25.21
C GLY A 330 -17.77 -12.49 24.74
N THR A 331 -18.76 -13.39 24.71
CA THR A 331 -20.08 -13.15 24.11
C THR A 331 -21.20 -12.90 25.14
N GLY A 332 -20.90 -12.95 26.44
CA GLY A 332 -21.86 -12.69 27.51
C GLY A 332 -22.28 -11.22 27.60
N GLY A 333 -23.25 -10.88 28.47
CA GLY A 333 -23.67 -9.49 28.68
C GLY A 333 -24.50 -8.87 27.53
N THR A 334 -24.63 -7.54 27.57
CA THR A 334 -25.32 -6.73 26.56
C THR A 334 -24.45 -5.57 26.09
N ASP A 335 -24.55 -5.22 24.81
CA ASP A 335 -23.78 -4.14 24.21
C ASP A 335 -24.32 -2.77 24.64
N ASN A 336 -23.40 -1.89 24.98
CA ASN A 336 -23.60 -0.47 25.08
C ASN A 336 -22.58 0.20 24.16
N THR A 337 -22.97 1.21 23.38
CA THR A 337 -22.09 1.83 22.38
C THR A 337 -22.11 3.34 22.51
N LEU A 338 -20.94 3.95 22.49
CA LEU A 338 -20.73 5.39 22.34
C LEU A 338 -20.18 5.65 20.95
N THR A 339 -20.95 6.37 20.14
CA THR A 339 -20.48 6.93 18.86
C THR A 339 -19.69 8.20 19.13
N ILE A 340 -18.56 8.36 18.46
CA ILE A 340 -17.67 9.51 18.60
C ILE A 340 -18.04 10.55 17.53
N GLY A 341 -18.38 11.77 17.97
CA GLY A 341 -18.73 12.87 17.08
C GLY A 341 -17.51 13.58 16.45
N THR A 342 -17.76 14.48 15.52
CA THR A 342 -16.70 15.30 14.91
C THR A 342 -15.95 16.13 15.96
N GLY A 343 -14.62 16.00 16.01
CA GLY A 343 -13.77 16.71 16.98
C GLY A 343 -13.80 16.12 18.40
N GLU A 344 -14.53 15.02 18.59
CA GLU A 344 -14.53 14.26 19.83
C GLU A 344 -13.48 13.14 19.79
N TYR A 345 -12.83 12.88 20.92
CA TYR A 345 -11.88 11.79 21.07
C TYR A 345 -11.85 11.30 22.52
N ILE A 346 -11.49 10.03 22.71
CA ILE A 346 -11.45 9.37 24.03
C ILE A 346 -10.18 9.80 24.77
N THR A 347 -10.33 10.24 26.02
CA THR A 347 -9.25 10.80 26.85
C THR A 347 -8.96 10.00 28.11
N SER A 348 -9.86 9.12 28.56
CA SER A 348 -9.60 8.31 29.75
C SER A 348 -10.37 7.00 29.81
N ILE A 349 -9.79 6.05 30.55
CA ILE A 349 -10.41 4.79 30.95
C ILE A 349 -10.35 4.65 32.48
N GLU A 350 -11.43 4.20 33.12
CA GLU A 350 -11.48 3.78 34.52
C GLU A 350 -11.97 2.34 34.58
N ALA A 351 -11.20 1.46 35.21
CA ALA A 351 -11.49 0.05 35.34
C ALA A 351 -11.58 -0.34 36.82
N HIS A 352 -12.62 -1.09 37.16
CA HIS A 352 -12.77 -1.73 38.47
C HIS A 352 -12.55 -3.23 38.32
N THR A 353 -11.83 -3.81 39.27
CA THR A 353 -11.41 -5.20 39.25
C THR A 353 -12.01 -5.96 40.44
N GLY A 354 -12.29 -7.25 40.24
CA GLY A 354 -12.85 -8.10 41.27
C GLY A 354 -12.48 -9.55 41.05
N LYS A 355 -12.74 -10.41 42.04
CA LYS A 355 -12.50 -11.85 41.91
C LYS A 355 -13.80 -12.62 41.66
N LYS A 356 -13.74 -13.54 40.71
CA LYS A 356 -14.78 -14.53 40.43
C LYS A 356 -14.11 -15.89 40.25
N ASN A 357 -14.49 -16.88 41.03
CA ASN A 357 -13.92 -18.24 40.97
C ASN A 357 -12.38 -18.24 40.97
N ASP A 358 -11.77 -17.46 41.89
CA ASP A 358 -10.32 -17.24 42.00
C ASP A 358 -9.64 -16.54 40.81
N HIS A 359 -10.39 -16.11 39.80
CA HIS A 359 -9.89 -15.28 38.70
C HIS A 359 -10.15 -13.80 38.97
N THR A 360 -9.10 -12.98 38.91
CA THR A 360 -9.24 -11.52 38.88
C THR A 360 -9.69 -11.07 37.50
N ARG A 361 -10.79 -10.31 37.40
CA ARG A 361 -11.45 -9.89 36.16
C ARG A 361 -11.78 -8.39 36.22
N VAL A 362 -12.03 -7.78 35.06
CA VAL A 362 -12.60 -6.42 34.96
C VAL A 362 -14.11 -6.49 35.19
N PHE A 363 -14.56 -5.93 36.31
CA PHE A 363 -15.97 -5.93 36.72
C PHE A 363 -16.74 -4.73 36.18
N TYR A 364 -16.06 -3.58 36.01
CA TYR A 364 -16.67 -2.38 35.44
C TYR A 364 -15.65 -1.59 34.65
N LEU A 365 -16.10 -0.98 33.57
CA LEU A 365 -15.32 -0.09 32.74
C LEU A 365 -16.12 1.18 32.47
N ASN A 366 -15.45 2.33 32.58
CA ASN A 366 -15.97 3.63 32.21
C ASN A 366 -14.96 4.34 31.31
N ILE A 367 -15.45 4.94 30.22
CA ILE A 367 -14.62 5.59 29.20
C ILE A 367 -15.20 6.97 28.95
N VAL A 368 -14.32 7.99 28.91
CA VAL A 368 -14.72 9.40 28.82
C VAL A 368 -13.99 10.09 27.67
N THR A 369 -14.69 11.01 27.00
CA THR A 369 -14.17 11.82 25.89
C THR A 369 -13.75 13.22 26.32
N ASN A 370 -13.03 13.93 25.44
CA ASN A 370 -12.68 15.35 25.62
C ASN A 370 -13.91 16.28 25.76
N LEU A 371 -15.07 15.88 25.22
CA LEU A 371 -16.32 16.63 25.33
C LEU A 371 -17.15 16.26 26.59
N GLY A 372 -16.64 15.33 27.41
CA GLY A 372 -17.29 14.89 28.64
C GLY A 372 -18.40 13.86 28.42
N ASN A 373 -18.59 13.35 27.19
CA ASN A 373 -19.45 12.19 26.98
C ASN A 373 -18.75 10.94 27.55
N SER A 374 -19.56 9.96 27.95
CA SER A 374 -19.04 8.75 28.58
C SER A 374 -19.89 7.53 28.30
N ILE A 375 -19.24 6.38 28.33
CA ILE A 375 -19.88 5.07 28.33
C ILE A 375 -19.38 4.24 29.49
N SER A 376 -20.28 3.46 30.09
CA SER A 376 -19.88 2.47 31.07
C SER A 376 -20.70 1.18 30.99
N GLY A 377 -20.17 0.12 31.60
CA GLY A 377 -20.82 -1.18 31.74
C GLY A 377 -20.21 -1.98 32.89
N GLY A 378 -21.01 -2.86 33.50
CA GLY A 378 -20.60 -3.74 34.60
C GLY A 378 -20.95 -3.22 36.00
N THR A 379 -20.35 -3.84 37.03
CA THR A 379 -20.58 -3.50 38.46
C THR A 379 -19.32 -2.92 39.10
N GLN A 380 -19.44 -1.75 39.72
CA GLN A 380 -18.31 -1.14 40.43
C GLN A 380 -17.88 -1.98 41.64
N THR A 381 -16.57 -2.08 41.85
CA THR A 381 -15.94 -2.68 43.04
C THR A 381 -15.06 -1.67 43.77
N ASP A 382 -14.54 -2.02 44.96
CA ASP A 382 -13.64 -1.14 45.70
C ASP A 382 -12.24 -1.02 45.06
N ALA A 383 -11.81 -2.06 44.32
CA ALA A 383 -10.50 -2.08 43.67
C ALA A 383 -10.61 -1.47 42.27
N LYS A 384 -10.09 -0.26 42.10
CA LYS A 384 -10.20 0.49 40.84
C LYS A 384 -8.93 1.25 40.49
N GLY A 385 -8.77 1.51 39.20
CA GLY A 385 -7.69 2.33 38.66
C GLY A 385 -8.17 3.05 37.41
N SER A 386 -7.43 4.08 37.00
CA SER A 386 -7.74 4.86 35.82
C SER A 386 -6.48 5.27 35.09
N ALA A 387 -6.58 5.43 33.78
CA ALA A 387 -5.56 6.01 32.93
C ALA A 387 -6.14 7.17 32.12
N THR A 388 -5.35 8.22 31.98
CA THR A 388 -5.68 9.41 31.20
C THR A 388 -4.65 9.58 30.09
N ALA A 389 -5.11 9.92 28.90
CA ALA A 389 -4.26 10.26 27.78
C ALA A 389 -3.37 11.46 28.13
N PRO A 390 -2.10 11.49 27.71
CA PRO A 390 -1.29 12.70 27.75
C PRO A 390 -1.93 13.84 26.95
N ASP A 391 -1.54 15.08 27.23
CA ASP A 391 -2.00 16.24 26.47
C ASP A 391 -1.70 16.08 24.97
N GLY A 392 -2.73 16.21 24.13
CA GLY A 392 -2.62 16.06 22.67
C GLY A 392 -2.68 14.61 22.17
N PHE A 393 -3.06 13.64 23.01
CA PHE A 393 -3.22 12.23 22.65
C PHE A 393 -4.68 11.78 22.68
N GLN A 394 -4.99 10.72 21.94
CA GLN A 394 -6.29 10.04 21.92
C GLN A 394 -6.13 8.54 22.09
N LEU A 395 -7.21 7.85 22.50
CA LEU A 395 -7.25 6.38 22.46
C LEU A 395 -7.15 5.90 21.01
N SER A 396 -6.27 4.94 20.74
CA SER A 396 -6.13 4.32 19.41
C SER A 396 -6.17 2.80 19.43
N GLY A 397 -6.01 2.20 20.59
CA GLY A 397 -6.18 0.76 20.74
C GLY A 397 -6.17 0.36 22.20
N LEU A 398 -6.35 -0.93 22.41
CA LEU A 398 -6.38 -1.55 23.72
C LEU A 398 -5.34 -2.66 23.77
N PHE A 399 -4.91 -2.98 24.97
CA PHE A 399 -4.08 -4.15 25.22
C PHE A 399 -4.40 -4.71 26.61
N GLY A 400 -4.06 -5.97 26.85
CA GLY A 400 -4.33 -6.62 28.13
C GLY A 400 -4.53 -8.11 27.96
N ARG A 401 -5.50 -8.67 28.69
CA ARG A 401 -5.80 -10.10 28.65
C ARG A 401 -7.31 -10.34 28.64
N SER A 402 -7.75 -11.36 27.92
CA SER A 402 -9.17 -11.72 27.85
C SER A 402 -9.38 -13.20 27.51
N ALA A 403 -10.57 -13.70 27.82
CA ALA A 403 -11.08 -14.98 27.38
C ALA A 403 -12.61 -14.86 27.27
N ASP A 404 -13.37 -15.62 28.07
CA ASP A 404 -14.83 -15.48 28.14
C ASP A 404 -15.27 -14.10 28.68
N GLU A 405 -14.39 -13.41 29.41
CA GLU A 405 -14.58 -12.08 29.99
C GLU A 405 -13.26 -11.29 29.85
N VAL A 406 -13.30 -9.97 30.03
CA VAL A 406 -12.08 -9.15 30.07
C VAL A 406 -11.36 -9.35 31.40
N ASP A 407 -10.11 -9.79 31.32
CA ASP A 407 -9.27 -10.12 32.47
C ASP A 407 -8.42 -8.95 32.92
N GLU A 408 -7.85 -8.26 31.94
CA GLU A 408 -6.95 -7.15 32.11
C GLU A 408 -7.07 -6.19 30.92
N ILE A 409 -7.04 -4.89 31.20
CA ILE A 409 -7.18 -3.87 30.17
C ILE A 409 -6.28 -2.66 30.41
N GLY A 410 -5.66 -2.18 29.35
CA GLY A 410 -4.90 -0.95 29.25
C GLY A 410 -5.21 -0.25 27.93
N ALA A 411 -4.89 1.04 27.87
CA ALA A 411 -5.09 1.91 26.74
C ALA A 411 -3.77 2.15 25.99
N ILE A 412 -3.86 2.17 24.66
CA ILE A 412 -2.81 2.65 23.78
C ILE A 412 -3.20 4.05 23.33
N TRP A 413 -2.42 5.04 23.77
CA TRP A 413 -2.59 6.44 23.42
C TRP A 413 -1.70 6.78 22.24
N THR A 414 -2.24 7.49 21.23
CA THR A 414 -1.42 8.06 20.15
C THR A 414 -1.58 9.57 20.05
N ARG A 415 -0.52 10.26 19.63
CA ARG A 415 -0.54 11.71 19.43
C ARG A 415 -1.50 12.06 18.28
N ILE A 416 -2.46 12.94 18.53
CA ILE A 416 -3.51 13.34 17.57
C ILE A 416 -2.90 13.97 16.31
N SER A 417 -1.81 14.72 16.46
CA SER A 417 -1.12 15.38 15.33
C SER A 417 -0.20 14.43 14.55
N ALA A 418 0.14 13.26 15.09
CA ALA A 418 1.00 12.31 14.40
C ALA A 418 0.29 11.74 13.17
N ARG A 419 1.06 11.48 12.12
CA ARG A 419 0.57 10.90 10.88
C ARG A 419 1.43 9.70 10.57
N GLY A 420 0.77 8.57 10.33
CA GLY A 420 1.44 7.35 9.92
C GLY A 420 1.93 7.46 8.49
N VAL A 421 2.88 6.61 8.16
CA VAL A 421 3.30 6.31 6.80
C VAL A 421 2.45 5.16 6.25
N LEU A 422 2.14 5.18 4.97
CA LEU A 422 1.41 4.11 4.29
C LEU A 422 2.35 3.38 3.32
N LEU A 423 2.10 2.08 3.13
CA LEU A 423 2.84 1.27 2.15
C LEU A 423 2.78 1.90 0.75
N THR A 424 1.62 2.42 0.38
CA THR A 424 1.30 3.01 -0.93
C THR A 424 1.67 4.49 -1.04
N ASP A 425 2.39 5.06 -0.06
CA ASP A 425 2.92 6.42 -0.20
C ASP A 425 3.82 6.47 -1.44
N ASP A 426 3.66 7.51 -2.26
CA ASP A 426 4.53 7.71 -3.42
C ASP A 426 5.92 8.15 -2.94
N MET A 427 6.88 7.24 -3.10
CA MET A 427 8.27 7.42 -2.70
C MET A 427 9.11 8.17 -3.75
N SER A 428 8.47 8.72 -4.80
CA SER A 428 9.13 9.41 -5.91
C SER A 428 9.60 10.81 -5.50
N LYS A 429 10.61 10.87 -4.63
CA LYS A 429 11.34 12.13 -4.36
C LYS A 429 12.31 12.45 -5.52
N GLY A 430 11.77 12.77 -6.69
CA GLY A 430 12.57 13.04 -7.89
C GLY A 430 13.40 11.83 -8.33
N LEU A 431 14.15 11.97 -9.44
CA LEU A 431 15.09 10.94 -9.89
C LEU A 431 16.19 10.73 -8.84
N ILE A 432 16.04 9.77 -7.93
CA ILE A 432 17.11 9.35 -7.01
C ILE A 432 17.97 8.31 -7.73
N SER A 433 19.02 8.78 -8.41
CA SER A 433 20.02 7.93 -9.05
C SER A 433 21.11 7.50 -8.05
N ASN A 434 20.83 6.47 -7.24
CA ASN A 434 21.90 5.75 -6.52
C ASN A 434 22.41 4.56 -7.33
N SER A 435 21.71 4.21 -8.42
CA SER A 435 22.15 3.31 -9.47
C SER A 435 21.80 3.94 -10.82
N ASN A 436 22.56 3.63 -11.87
CA ASN A 436 22.23 4.05 -13.24
C ASN A 436 20.99 3.30 -13.78
N PHE A 437 19.98 2.99 -12.94
CA PHE A 437 18.77 2.25 -13.33
C PHE A 437 17.53 3.06 -12.94
N THR A 438 16.87 3.65 -13.92
CA THR A 438 15.67 4.47 -13.69
C THR A 438 14.43 3.59 -13.82
N THR A 439 13.65 3.41 -12.76
CA THR A 439 12.37 2.65 -12.82
C THR A 439 11.21 3.55 -13.22
N PHE A 440 10.25 3.00 -13.97
CA PHE A 440 9.06 3.73 -14.41
C PHE A 440 7.80 3.04 -13.87
N GLY A 441 7.03 3.70 -12.99
CA GLY A 441 5.88 3.09 -12.34
C GLY A 441 5.55 3.75 -11.01
N THR A 442 4.47 3.29 -10.37
CA THR A 442 4.12 3.68 -9.00
C THR A 442 5.27 3.28 -8.08
N THR A 443 5.86 4.25 -7.39
CA THR A 443 6.84 3.93 -6.34
C THR A 443 6.11 3.74 -5.03
N ILE A 444 6.48 2.71 -4.29
CA ILE A 444 5.89 2.39 -2.99
C ILE A 444 7.02 2.14 -1.99
N ARG A 445 6.72 2.17 -0.69
CA ARG A 445 7.72 1.86 0.35
C ARG A 445 8.26 0.45 0.19
N ASN A 446 9.58 0.30 0.24
CA ASN A 446 10.22 -1.00 0.36
C ASN A 446 10.21 -1.45 1.80
N TRP A 447 9.12 -2.11 2.19
CA TRP A 447 8.97 -2.75 3.49
C TRP A 447 9.13 -4.26 3.39
N VAL A 448 9.54 -4.91 4.46
CA VAL A 448 9.63 -6.37 4.50
C VAL A 448 8.23 -6.98 4.39
N GLY A 449 7.24 -6.40 5.07
CA GLY A 449 5.85 -6.87 5.05
C GLY A 449 5.56 -8.00 6.04
N GLN A 450 4.28 -8.34 6.18
CA GLN A 450 3.75 -9.21 7.23
C GLN A 450 3.83 -10.73 6.91
N THR A 451 4.19 -11.11 5.68
CA THR A 451 3.91 -12.47 5.15
C THR A 451 5.09 -13.42 5.11
N ILE A 452 6.26 -13.04 5.60
CA ILE A 452 7.43 -13.92 5.45
C ILE A 452 7.30 -15.21 6.31
N SER A 453 6.27 -15.35 7.15
CA SER A 453 6.09 -16.51 8.05
C SER A 453 5.27 -17.69 7.53
N GLU A 454 4.62 -17.63 6.36
CA GLU A 454 3.69 -18.70 5.90
C GLU A 454 4.31 -19.72 4.92
N ALA A 455 5.57 -20.11 5.13
CA ALA A 455 6.19 -21.07 4.24
C ALA A 455 5.56 -22.48 4.39
N SER A 456 5.18 -23.11 3.28
CA SER A 456 4.43 -24.39 3.27
C SER A 456 5.22 -25.59 3.79
N ASP A 457 6.55 -25.56 3.67
CA ASP A 457 7.42 -26.65 4.15
C ASP A 457 7.77 -26.47 5.62
N SER A 458 8.03 -27.56 6.35
CA SER A 458 8.36 -27.46 7.79
C SER A 458 9.77 -26.93 8.07
N ALA A 459 10.64 -26.89 7.07
CA ALA A 459 12.05 -26.47 7.16
C ALA A 459 12.60 -26.05 5.79
N CYS A 460 13.69 -25.29 5.78
CA CYS A 460 14.54 -25.09 4.61
C CYS A 460 15.96 -25.62 4.86
N TYR A 461 16.62 -26.12 3.81
CA TYR A 461 18.01 -26.58 3.82
C TYR A 461 18.97 -25.43 3.54
N ARG A 462 20.04 -25.32 4.33
CA ARG A 462 21.07 -24.29 4.21
C ARG A 462 22.11 -24.73 3.18
N LYS A 463 22.47 -23.83 2.26
CA LYS A 463 23.52 -24.11 1.27
C LYS A 463 24.88 -23.79 1.88
N THR A 464 25.88 -24.60 1.56
CA THR A 464 27.29 -24.30 1.86
C THR A 464 28.05 -23.89 0.61
N LYS A 465 28.98 -22.96 0.76
CA LYS A 465 29.88 -22.45 -0.29
C LYS A 465 31.28 -22.24 0.29
N PRO A 466 32.36 -22.43 -0.47
CA PRO A 466 33.70 -22.12 0.00
C PRO A 466 33.85 -20.63 0.31
N PHE A 467 34.83 -20.31 1.17
CA PHE A 467 35.27 -18.93 1.29
C PHE A 467 35.87 -18.41 -0.01
N ASN A 468 35.81 -17.10 -0.21
CA ASN A 468 36.64 -16.45 -1.21
C ASN A 468 38.13 -16.46 -0.82
N SER A 469 39.00 -15.95 -1.70
CA SER A 469 40.46 -15.91 -1.51
C SER A 469 40.92 -15.12 -0.27
N ASN A 470 40.03 -14.36 0.38
CA ASN A 470 40.28 -13.56 1.58
C ASN A 470 39.55 -14.08 2.83
N ASN A 471 39.01 -15.31 2.82
CA ASN A 471 38.22 -15.89 3.90
C ASN A 471 36.95 -15.09 4.23
N ILE A 472 36.30 -14.55 3.19
CA ILE A 472 35.05 -13.77 3.27
C ILE A 472 33.91 -14.59 2.65
N CYS A 473 32.75 -14.55 3.31
CA CYS A 473 31.52 -15.14 2.80
C CYS A 473 30.72 -14.15 1.96
N PRO A 474 30.01 -14.63 0.93
CA PRO A 474 29.05 -13.80 0.20
C PRO A 474 27.95 -13.31 1.13
N LEU A 475 27.33 -12.18 0.78
CA LEU A 475 26.24 -11.63 1.56
C LEU A 475 25.08 -12.64 1.68
N GLY A 476 24.47 -12.73 2.87
CA GLY A 476 23.45 -13.74 3.19
C GLY A 476 24.00 -15.09 3.65
N TYR A 477 25.33 -15.22 3.78
CA TYR A 477 26.00 -16.39 4.34
C TYR A 477 26.78 -16.01 5.62
N GLY A 478 26.75 -16.89 6.62
CA GLY A 478 27.58 -16.84 7.82
C GLY A 478 28.82 -17.73 7.66
N LYS A 479 29.83 -17.52 8.52
CA LYS A 479 30.99 -18.43 8.60
C LYS A 479 30.60 -19.67 9.40
N ASP A 480 30.93 -20.85 8.89
CA ASP A 480 30.71 -22.13 9.56
C ASP A 480 31.93 -23.02 9.36
N ASP A 481 32.72 -23.16 10.42
CA ASP A 481 34.03 -23.83 10.42
C ASP A 481 34.93 -23.40 9.25
N ASP A 482 35.03 -24.24 8.22
CA ASP A 482 35.91 -24.08 7.06
C ASP A 482 35.19 -23.58 5.79
N ASP A 483 33.87 -23.32 5.87
CA ASP A 483 33.03 -22.90 4.74
C ASP A 483 32.08 -21.73 5.13
N CYS A 484 31.31 -21.27 4.14
CA CYS A 484 30.21 -20.34 4.29
C CYS A 484 28.88 -21.08 4.23
N ILE A 485 27.99 -20.84 5.18
CA ILE A 485 26.65 -21.44 5.23
C ILE A 485 25.56 -20.38 5.14
N THR A 486 24.46 -20.66 4.44
CA THR A 486 23.36 -19.69 4.32
C THR A 486 22.78 -19.34 5.69
N GLN A 487 22.52 -18.06 5.91
CA GLN A 487 21.83 -17.59 7.12
C GLN A 487 20.35 -18.02 7.11
N CYS A 488 19.77 -18.16 8.29
CA CYS A 488 18.36 -18.49 8.44
C CYS A 488 17.46 -17.30 8.05
N PRO A 489 16.60 -17.42 7.01
CA PRO A 489 15.72 -16.34 6.54
C PRO A 489 14.55 -16.14 7.51
N MET A 490 13.78 -15.06 7.38
CA MET A 490 12.66 -14.81 8.31
C MET A 490 11.59 -15.92 8.30
N ALA A 491 11.39 -16.58 7.15
CA ALA A 491 10.45 -17.71 7.05
C ALA A 491 10.88 -18.91 7.88
N TYR A 492 12.18 -19.06 8.10
CA TYR A 492 12.77 -20.17 8.82
C TYR A 492 13.87 -19.62 9.72
N PRO A 493 13.54 -18.92 10.82
CA PRO A 493 14.51 -18.15 11.58
C PRO A 493 15.34 -19.01 12.55
N VAL A 494 14.92 -20.25 12.83
CA VAL A 494 15.53 -21.10 13.85
C VAL A 494 16.53 -22.05 13.21
N SER A 495 17.81 -21.97 13.58
CA SER A 495 18.83 -22.89 13.05
C SER A 495 18.71 -24.30 13.63
N CYS A 496 18.92 -25.32 12.79
CA CYS A 496 18.95 -26.73 13.18
C CYS A 496 20.00 -27.52 12.37
N GLY A 497 21.29 -27.21 12.58
CA GLY A 497 22.38 -27.80 11.78
C GLY A 497 22.35 -27.27 10.35
N ASP A 498 22.22 -28.17 9.37
CA ASP A 498 22.18 -27.85 7.93
C ASP A 498 20.80 -27.35 7.46
N GLU A 499 19.89 -27.08 8.39
CA GLU A 499 18.52 -26.67 8.12
C GLU A 499 18.15 -25.46 8.96
N CYS A 500 17.11 -24.74 8.54
CA CYS A 500 16.41 -23.79 9.35
C CYS A 500 14.93 -24.17 9.45
N LEU A 501 14.34 -23.97 10.63
CA LEU A 501 12.97 -24.30 10.97
C LEU A 501 12.15 -23.02 11.11
N HIS A 502 10.83 -23.18 11.04
CA HIS A 502 9.86 -22.15 11.36
C HIS A 502 10.06 -21.54 12.75
N GLN A 503 9.46 -20.37 12.95
CA GLN A 503 9.42 -19.73 14.25
C GLN A 503 8.87 -20.70 15.32
N ASN A 504 9.60 -20.89 16.43
CA ASN A 504 9.36 -21.91 17.46
C ASN A 504 9.54 -23.39 17.05
N GLY A 505 10.21 -23.66 15.93
CA GLY A 505 10.63 -25.02 15.57
C GLY A 505 11.57 -25.64 16.62
N ASP A 506 11.32 -26.90 17.00
CA ASP A 506 12.17 -27.64 17.94
C ASP A 506 13.13 -28.56 17.18
N CYS A 507 14.40 -28.16 17.16
CA CYS A 507 15.45 -28.92 16.48
C CYS A 507 15.66 -30.33 17.04
N ALA A 508 15.47 -30.53 18.36
CA ALA A 508 15.63 -31.85 18.96
C ALA A 508 14.49 -32.79 18.53
N LEU A 509 13.26 -32.28 18.48
CA LEU A 509 12.11 -33.04 18.01
C LEU A 509 12.21 -33.35 16.51
N ASP A 510 12.68 -32.40 15.70
CA ASP A 510 12.84 -32.59 14.27
C ASP A 510 13.92 -33.64 13.93
N LYS A 511 15.07 -33.59 14.60
CA LYS A 511 16.11 -34.64 14.50
C LYS A 511 15.59 -36.02 14.92
N LEU A 512 14.71 -36.10 15.92
CA LEU A 512 14.08 -37.36 16.34
C LEU A 512 13.09 -37.91 15.31
N LYS A 513 12.30 -37.05 14.65
CA LYS A 513 11.40 -37.44 13.54
C LYS A 513 12.19 -37.97 12.34
N LYS A 514 13.35 -37.38 12.04
CA LYS A 514 14.23 -37.77 10.92
C LYS A 514 15.00 -39.07 11.13
N ILE A 515 15.28 -39.49 12.37
CA ILE A 515 15.85 -40.83 12.66
C ILE A 515 14.92 -41.96 12.17
N PHE A 516 13.62 -41.69 12.00
CA PHE A 516 12.66 -42.61 11.40
C PHE A 516 12.45 -42.41 9.88
N SER A 517 13.06 -41.40 9.24
CA SER A 517 12.92 -41.07 7.81
C SER A 517 14.25 -41.06 7.03
N VAL A 518 15.13 -42.03 7.27
CA VAL A 518 16.48 -42.14 6.63
C VAL A 518 16.43 -42.48 5.13
N ILE A 519 15.36 -42.13 4.40
CA ILE A 519 15.27 -42.33 2.95
C ILE A 519 14.90 -41.01 2.28
N ALA A 520 15.85 -40.06 2.22
CA ALA A 520 15.81 -38.95 1.26
C ALA A 520 17.16 -38.24 1.03
N VAL A 521 18.29 -38.73 1.57
CA VAL A 521 19.59 -38.09 1.33
C VAL A 521 20.31 -38.78 0.17
N ALA A 522 19.79 -38.50 -1.03
CA ALA A 522 20.49 -38.68 -2.30
C ALA A 522 19.87 -37.75 -3.35
N LEU A 523 19.94 -36.43 -3.12
CA LEU A 523 19.66 -35.42 -4.15
C LEU A 523 20.87 -34.50 -4.31
N ASN A 524 22.00 -35.10 -4.66
CA ASN A 524 22.87 -34.46 -5.65
C ASN A 524 22.29 -34.84 -7.01
N VAL A 525 22.06 -33.85 -7.89
CA VAL A 525 21.70 -34.04 -9.32
C VAL A 525 20.24 -34.45 -9.57
N ALA A 526 19.30 -33.50 -9.60
CA ALA A 526 18.00 -33.71 -10.26
C ALA A 526 17.21 -32.44 -10.65
N THR A 527 17.79 -31.23 -10.63
CA THR A 527 17.15 -30.04 -11.24
C THR A 527 17.43 -29.93 -12.74
N ASP A 528 18.37 -30.70 -13.27
CA ASP A 528 18.83 -30.66 -14.68
C ASP A 528 17.79 -31.11 -15.73
N GLY A 529 16.63 -31.67 -15.33
CA GLY A 529 15.69 -32.33 -16.25
C GLY A 529 14.36 -31.60 -16.47
N VAL A 530 13.82 -30.91 -15.46
CA VAL A 530 12.41 -30.47 -15.47
C VAL A 530 12.22 -29.16 -16.25
N PHE A 531 13.22 -28.28 -16.23
CA PHE A 531 13.22 -27.07 -17.05
C PHE A 531 13.19 -27.40 -18.55
N GLY A 532 13.86 -28.49 -18.95
CA GLY A 532 13.90 -28.96 -20.33
C GLY A 532 12.55 -29.43 -20.87
N GLU A 533 11.69 -30.02 -20.02
CA GLU A 533 10.37 -30.55 -20.41
C GLU A 533 9.31 -29.46 -20.55
N ILE A 534 9.32 -28.44 -19.68
CA ILE A 534 8.45 -27.26 -19.86
C ILE A 534 8.93 -26.41 -21.04
N LEU A 535 10.26 -26.24 -21.23
CA LEU A 535 10.79 -25.55 -22.42
C LEU A 535 10.50 -26.29 -23.72
N THR A 536 10.45 -27.63 -23.73
CA THR A 536 10.14 -28.37 -24.98
C THR A 536 8.76 -28.03 -25.53
N THR A 537 7.80 -27.66 -24.68
CA THR A 537 6.48 -27.20 -25.12
C THR A 537 6.51 -25.78 -25.71
N PHE A 538 7.56 -25.00 -25.41
CA PHE A 538 7.82 -23.66 -25.96
C PHE A 538 8.88 -23.63 -27.07
N LYS A 539 9.49 -24.77 -27.41
CA LYS A 539 10.58 -24.87 -28.41
C LYS A 539 10.15 -24.48 -29.83
N GLU A 540 8.85 -24.41 -30.11
CA GLU A 540 8.38 -24.34 -31.50
C GLU A 540 8.09 -22.92 -32.05
N VAL A 541 8.25 -21.81 -31.29
CA VAL A 541 7.64 -20.52 -31.72
C VAL A 541 8.57 -19.26 -31.72
N ALA A 542 9.89 -19.39 -31.57
CA ALA A 542 10.58 -18.39 -30.75
C ALA A 542 11.35 -17.19 -31.37
N LEU A 543 11.34 -16.88 -32.67
CA LEU A 543 12.04 -15.64 -33.13
C LEU A 543 11.10 -14.43 -33.25
N LEU A 544 9.93 -14.64 -33.87
CA LEU A 544 9.01 -13.56 -34.24
C LEU A 544 8.20 -13.03 -33.04
N VAL A 545 7.69 -13.94 -32.19
CA VAL A 545 6.99 -13.58 -30.94
C VAL A 545 7.91 -12.81 -30.01
N ASN A 546 9.19 -13.19 -29.93
CA ASN A 546 10.18 -12.50 -29.10
C ASN A 546 10.55 -11.13 -29.65
N CYS A 547 10.69 -10.99 -30.97
CA CYS A 547 10.87 -9.68 -31.58
C CYS A 547 9.69 -8.75 -31.26
N ALA A 548 8.46 -9.19 -31.53
CA ALA A 548 7.27 -8.38 -31.29
C ALA A 548 7.09 -8.04 -29.80
N THR A 549 7.23 -9.02 -28.92
CA THR A 549 7.09 -8.84 -27.47
C THR A 549 8.14 -7.87 -26.90
N ASN A 550 9.42 -8.01 -27.26
CA ASN A 550 10.47 -7.13 -26.77
C ASN A 550 10.30 -5.71 -27.32
N MET A 551 9.91 -5.57 -28.59
CA MET A 551 9.71 -4.27 -29.21
C MET A 551 8.50 -3.52 -28.64
N ILE A 552 7.34 -4.18 -28.42
CA ILE A 552 6.17 -3.54 -27.77
C ILE A 552 6.58 -2.97 -26.42
N LYS A 553 7.28 -3.79 -25.62
CA LYS A 553 7.68 -3.43 -24.26
C LYS A 553 8.62 -2.23 -24.23
N VAL A 554 9.67 -2.24 -25.05
CA VAL A 554 10.61 -1.11 -25.12
C VAL A 554 9.94 0.16 -25.66
N ILE A 555 9.03 0.03 -26.63
CA ILE A 555 8.30 1.17 -27.21
C ILE A 555 7.33 1.76 -26.19
N LYS A 556 6.54 0.96 -25.46
CA LYS A 556 5.67 1.45 -24.38
C LYS A 556 6.46 2.14 -23.26
N GLY A 557 7.63 1.59 -22.90
CA GLY A 557 8.54 2.22 -21.94
C GLY A 557 9.06 3.59 -22.43
N LEU A 558 9.46 3.67 -23.70
CA LEU A 558 9.89 4.92 -24.33
C LEU A 558 8.74 5.94 -24.39
N LEU A 559 7.53 5.53 -24.77
CA LEU A 559 6.34 6.38 -24.79
C LEU A 559 6.06 6.97 -23.41
N LYS A 560 6.03 6.14 -22.36
CA LYS A 560 5.81 6.60 -20.98
C LYS A 560 6.89 7.58 -20.51
N TYR A 561 8.15 7.34 -20.85
CA TYR A 561 9.25 8.26 -20.54
C TYR A 561 9.08 9.61 -21.26
N LEU A 562 8.69 9.58 -22.54
CA LEU A 562 8.43 10.78 -23.33
C LEU A 562 7.23 11.57 -22.79
N THR A 563 6.16 10.91 -22.34
CA THR A 563 5.01 11.55 -21.67
C THR A 563 5.44 12.26 -20.39
N LEU A 564 6.27 11.60 -19.54
CA LEU A 564 6.76 12.20 -18.30
C LEU A 564 7.61 13.47 -18.52
N ILE A 565 8.39 13.50 -19.61
CA ILE A 565 9.21 14.66 -19.98
C ILE A 565 8.35 15.77 -20.59
N HIS A 566 7.35 15.41 -21.41
CA HIS A 566 6.38 16.34 -21.97
C HIS A 566 5.61 17.09 -20.87
N ASP A 567 5.27 16.43 -19.77
CA ASP A 567 4.60 17.03 -18.62
C ASP A 567 5.50 17.97 -17.79
N THR A 568 6.83 17.94 -17.99
CA THR A 568 7.82 18.61 -17.11
C THR A 568 8.77 19.60 -17.81
N ALA A 569 8.78 19.68 -19.15
CA ALA A 569 9.72 20.50 -19.94
C ALA A 569 9.11 20.92 -21.31
N PRO A 570 9.70 21.88 -22.07
CA PRO A 570 9.00 22.50 -23.21
C PRO A 570 8.82 21.59 -24.45
N ASP A 571 7.62 21.70 -25.05
CA ASP A 571 7.08 21.02 -26.24
C ASP A 571 7.85 21.26 -27.55
N THR A 572 9.03 20.66 -27.70
CA THR A 572 9.64 20.53 -29.04
C THR A 572 10.12 19.11 -29.28
N ASP A 573 9.85 18.58 -30.47
CA ASP A 573 10.31 17.25 -30.90
C ASP A 573 11.82 17.07 -30.69
N GLN A 574 12.61 18.14 -30.83
CA GLN A 574 14.06 18.11 -30.61
C GLN A 574 14.44 17.93 -29.14
N ALA A 575 13.71 18.54 -28.19
CA ALA A 575 13.97 18.36 -26.77
C ALA A 575 13.61 16.95 -26.29
N LEU A 576 12.50 16.40 -26.82
CA LEU A 576 12.09 15.01 -26.58
C LEU A 576 13.11 14.02 -27.18
N LEU A 577 13.63 14.30 -28.38
CA LEU A 577 14.67 13.50 -29.03
C LEU A 577 15.96 13.48 -28.21
N ASP A 578 16.42 14.65 -27.74
CA ASP A 578 17.64 14.78 -26.93
C ASP A 578 17.51 14.07 -25.56
N ALA A 579 16.31 14.10 -24.95
CA ALA A 579 16.03 13.41 -23.71
C ALA A 579 15.90 11.88 -23.91
N ALA A 580 15.30 11.43 -25.02
CA ALA A 580 15.23 10.02 -25.41
C ALA A 580 16.62 9.39 -25.52
N TYR A 581 17.55 10.05 -26.22
CA TYR A 581 18.92 9.55 -26.40
C TYR A 581 19.78 9.56 -25.13
N GLN A 582 19.32 10.19 -24.04
CA GLN A 582 19.96 10.10 -22.73
C GLN A 582 19.39 8.97 -21.86
N SER A 583 18.32 8.30 -22.30
CA SER A 583 17.70 7.20 -21.56
C SER A 583 18.38 5.86 -21.83
N ASP A 584 18.44 5.00 -20.80
CA ASP A 584 18.89 3.61 -20.94
C ASP A 584 17.98 2.82 -21.90
N VAL A 585 16.71 3.22 -22.03
CA VAL A 585 15.75 2.64 -22.97
C VAL A 585 16.27 2.73 -24.40
N VAL A 586 16.87 3.86 -24.80
CA VAL A 586 17.43 4.06 -26.14
C VAL A 586 18.88 3.60 -26.25
N LEU A 587 19.66 3.73 -25.18
CA LEU A 587 21.09 3.41 -25.20
C LEU A 587 21.39 1.92 -25.05
N VAL A 588 20.51 1.16 -24.40
CA VAL A 588 20.74 -0.25 -24.05
C VAL A 588 19.56 -1.12 -24.50
N ASP A 589 18.34 -0.83 -24.06
CA ASP A 589 17.22 -1.76 -24.23
C ASP A 589 16.77 -1.88 -25.69
N LEU A 590 16.65 -0.76 -26.39
CA LEU A 590 16.21 -0.71 -27.77
C LEU A 590 17.23 -1.37 -28.72
N PRO A 591 18.54 -1.11 -28.62
CA PRO A 591 19.55 -1.88 -29.35
C PRO A 591 19.51 -3.39 -29.07
N VAL A 592 19.29 -3.81 -27.82
CA VAL A 592 19.15 -5.24 -27.45
C VAL A 592 17.90 -5.86 -28.08
N ALA A 593 16.77 -5.14 -28.06
CA ALA A 593 15.53 -5.58 -28.70
C ALA A 593 15.68 -5.68 -30.23
N VAL A 594 16.35 -4.71 -30.86
CA VAL A 594 16.65 -4.71 -32.29
C VAL A 594 17.60 -5.85 -32.66
N CYS A 595 18.66 -6.10 -31.88
CA CYS A 595 19.53 -7.26 -32.09
C CYS A 595 18.73 -8.57 -32.04
N THR A 596 17.80 -8.68 -31.07
CA THR A 596 16.91 -9.84 -30.94
C THR A 596 16.01 -9.99 -32.17
N CYS A 597 15.45 -8.90 -32.68
CA CYS A 597 14.62 -8.89 -33.90
C CYS A 597 15.40 -9.26 -35.16
N LEU A 598 16.65 -8.82 -35.26
CA LEU A 598 17.52 -9.07 -36.41
C LEU A 598 18.24 -10.43 -36.34
N GLY A 599 18.08 -11.17 -35.23
CA GLY A 599 18.83 -12.41 -34.99
C GLY A 599 20.34 -12.18 -34.85
N ILE A 600 20.76 -10.97 -34.46
CA ILE A 600 22.15 -10.58 -34.28
C ILE A 600 22.54 -10.82 -32.81
N GLN A 601 23.74 -11.36 -32.59
CA GLN A 601 24.26 -11.54 -31.23
C GLN A 601 24.55 -10.18 -30.58
N VAL A 602 24.01 -9.97 -29.37
CA VAL A 602 24.26 -8.75 -28.59
C VAL A 602 25.77 -8.65 -28.27
N PRO A 603 26.45 -7.56 -28.69
CA PRO A 603 27.89 -7.41 -28.50
C PRO A 603 28.24 -7.08 -27.04
N GLU A 604 29.35 -7.63 -26.56
CA GLU A 604 29.87 -7.38 -25.20
C GLU A 604 30.19 -5.89 -24.99
N GLY A 605 29.80 -5.35 -23.83
CA GLY A 605 30.06 -3.95 -23.44
C GLY A 605 29.23 -2.90 -24.21
N ALA A 606 28.02 -3.25 -24.68
CA ALA A 606 27.08 -2.35 -25.35
C ALA A 606 27.61 -1.65 -26.62
N LYS A 607 28.55 -2.29 -27.34
CA LYS A 607 29.12 -1.77 -28.59
C LYS A 607 28.35 -2.26 -29.81
N TYR A 608 27.21 -1.65 -30.06
CA TYR A 608 26.34 -2.03 -31.18
C TYR A 608 26.92 -1.62 -32.53
N ALA A 609 26.68 -2.43 -33.56
CA ALA A 609 27.08 -2.13 -34.93
C ALA A 609 26.23 -0.99 -35.53
N ASP A 610 26.80 -0.22 -36.46
CA ASP A 610 26.15 0.97 -37.06
C ASP A 610 24.74 0.67 -37.62
N ASN A 611 24.53 -0.53 -38.15
CA ASN A 611 23.22 -0.97 -38.66
C ASN A 611 22.16 -1.13 -37.56
N VAL A 612 22.52 -1.52 -36.34
CA VAL A 612 21.61 -1.61 -35.19
C VAL A 612 21.23 -0.21 -34.72
N ILE A 613 22.21 0.70 -34.63
CA ILE A 613 21.98 2.09 -34.21
C ILE A 613 21.07 2.83 -35.20
N ILE A 614 21.23 2.64 -36.51
CA ILE A 614 20.34 3.25 -37.51
C ILE A 614 18.88 2.80 -37.34
N VAL A 615 18.66 1.52 -37.01
CA VAL A 615 17.32 0.99 -36.76
C VAL A 615 16.73 1.59 -35.48
N VAL A 616 17.54 1.69 -34.42
CA VAL A 616 17.17 2.35 -33.15
C VAL A 616 16.76 3.81 -33.38
N GLU A 617 17.54 4.58 -34.15
CA GLU A 617 17.23 5.99 -34.47
C GLU A 617 15.89 6.14 -35.22
N ASN A 618 15.59 5.21 -36.13
CA ASN A 618 14.32 5.22 -36.87
C ASN A 618 13.14 4.88 -35.95
N ILE A 619 13.30 3.90 -35.05
CA ILE A 619 12.27 3.56 -34.06
C ILE A 619 11.99 4.75 -33.14
N VAL A 620 13.01 5.42 -32.60
CA VAL A 620 12.84 6.58 -31.71
C VAL A 620 12.09 7.72 -32.41
N LYS A 621 12.45 8.03 -33.67
CA LYS A 621 11.75 9.05 -34.46
C LYS A 621 10.29 8.70 -34.70
N GLU A 622 10.01 7.46 -35.06
CA GLU A 622 8.65 7.00 -35.32
C GLU A 622 7.80 7.04 -34.04
N VAL A 623 8.37 6.66 -32.89
CA VAL A 623 7.73 6.72 -31.56
C VAL A 623 7.39 8.15 -31.16
N ILE A 624 8.30 9.10 -31.37
CA ILE A 624 8.03 10.53 -31.09
C ILE A 624 6.98 11.09 -32.05
N THR A 625 6.97 10.64 -33.32
CA THR A 625 6.06 11.17 -34.35
C THR A 625 4.63 10.68 -34.20
N ASN A 626 4.44 9.39 -33.92
CA ASN A 626 3.12 8.76 -33.91
C ASN A 626 2.63 8.38 -32.50
N GLY A 627 3.46 8.53 -31.47
CA GLY A 627 3.06 8.33 -30.08
C GLY A 627 2.44 6.95 -29.80
N ASP A 628 1.43 6.95 -28.93
CA ASP A 628 0.74 5.73 -28.48
C ASP A 628 -0.01 5.00 -29.60
N GLU A 629 -0.26 5.66 -30.74
CA GLU A 629 -0.94 5.07 -31.91
C GLU A 629 -0.21 3.84 -32.43
N ILE A 630 1.13 3.80 -32.30
CA ILE A 630 1.96 2.64 -32.70
C ILE A 630 1.56 1.36 -31.95
N THR A 631 1.13 1.48 -30.70
CA THR A 631 0.78 0.36 -29.83
C THR A 631 -0.72 0.19 -29.63
N SER A 632 -1.54 0.88 -30.44
CA SER A 632 -3.00 0.87 -30.32
C SER A 632 -3.64 -0.48 -30.67
N ASP A 633 -3.13 -1.17 -31.69
CA ASP A 633 -3.63 -2.47 -32.09
C ASP A 633 -2.57 -3.35 -32.76
N LYS A 634 -2.78 -4.66 -32.69
CA LYS A 634 -1.88 -5.67 -33.24
C LYS A 634 -1.45 -5.41 -34.68
N GLN A 635 -2.36 -4.99 -35.56
CA GLN A 635 -2.06 -4.81 -36.97
C GLN A 635 -1.18 -3.57 -37.17
N THR A 636 -1.50 -2.47 -36.49
CA THR A 636 -0.72 -1.23 -36.51
C THR A 636 0.70 -1.46 -36.01
N PHE A 637 0.85 -2.18 -34.90
CA PHE A 637 2.16 -2.51 -34.35
C PHE A 637 2.99 -3.44 -35.24
N MET A 638 2.35 -4.47 -35.83
CA MET A 638 3.05 -5.36 -36.76
C MET A 638 3.48 -4.65 -38.05
N ASN A 639 2.69 -3.67 -38.52
CA ASN A 639 3.08 -2.82 -39.65
C ASN A 639 4.27 -1.94 -39.29
N PHE A 640 4.27 -1.35 -38.09
CA PHE A 640 5.40 -0.59 -37.55
C PHE A 640 6.69 -1.43 -37.56
N LEU A 641 6.65 -2.67 -37.04
CA LEU A 641 7.82 -3.56 -37.06
C LEU A 641 8.26 -3.89 -38.48
N THR A 642 7.29 -4.15 -39.35
CA THR A 642 7.54 -4.50 -40.74
C THR A 642 8.32 -3.40 -41.47
N ASN A 643 7.92 -2.16 -41.23
CA ASN A 643 8.47 -0.99 -41.92
C ASN A 643 9.78 -0.51 -41.31
N ASN A 644 10.00 -0.70 -40.02
CA ASN A 644 11.12 -0.06 -39.30
C ASN A 644 12.25 -1.04 -38.88
N VAL A 645 12.04 -2.37 -38.85
CA VAL A 645 12.99 -3.31 -38.21
C VAL A 645 13.50 -4.49 -39.10
N THR A 646 12.79 -4.93 -40.13
CA THR A 646 12.64 -6.36 -40.56
C THR A 646 13.80 -7.30 -41.00
N ALA A 647 13.56 -8.62 -40.78
CA ALA A 647 13.29 -9.65 -41.82
C ALA A 647 12.17 -10.67 -41.36
N VAL A 648 11.24 -11.04 -42.27
CA VAL A 648 9.89 -11.62 -41.99
C VAL A 648 9.77 -13.14 -42.25
N ALA A 649 8.93 -13.88 -41.50
CA ALA A 649 7.90 -14.80 -42.05
C ALA A 649 7.00 -15.54 -41.02
N ALA A 650 5.69 -15.43 -41.31
CA ALA A 650 4.57 -16.37 -41.09
C ALA A 650 3.63 -16.18 -39.87
N GLU A 651 2.37 -15.92 -40.26
CA GLU A 651 1.10 -15.98 -39.54
C GLU A 651 0.94 -17.21 -38.63
N SER A 652 1.60 -17.23 -37.48
CA SER A 652 1.34 -18.22 -36.43
C SER A 652 1.00 -17.51 -35.13
N ASP A 653 0.15 -18.18 -34.36
CA ASP A 653 -0.68 -17.68 -33.24
C ASP A 653 0.02 -16.67 -32.31
N VAL A 654 -0.05 -15.38 -32.68
CA VAL A 654 0.07 -14.28 -31.72
C VAL A 654 -1.29 -14.02 -31.09
N SER A 655 -1.90 -15.06 -30.50
CA SER A 655 -3.17 -14.94 -29.78
C SER A 655 -3.03 -14.01 -28.57
N ASN A 656 -1.86 -14.02 -27.93
CA ASN A 656 -1.59 -13.27 -26.70
C ASN A 656 -0.91 -11.90 -26.96
N LEU A 657 -0.70 -11.52 -28.23
CA LEU A 657 -0.10 -10.22 -28.56
C LEU A 657 -1.06 -9.07 -28.25
N GLN A 658 -2.35 -9.28 -28.50
CA GLN A 658 -3.36 -8.31 -28.15
C GLN A 658 -3.45 -8.19 -26.62
N ASP A 659 -3.47 -9.30 -25.89
CA ASP A 659 -3.42 -9.28 -24.41
C ASP A 659 -2.19 -8.52 -23.87
N LEU A 660 -1.02 -8.62 -24.53
CA LEU A 660 0.18 -7.86 -24.17
C LEU A 660 0.07 -6.37 -24.51
N MET A 661 -0.54 -6.04 -25.66
CA MET A 661 -0.81 -4.65 -26.05
C MET A 661 -1.89 -4.00 -25.21
N ASP A 662 -2.85 -4.79 -24.72
CA ASP A 662 -3.89 -4.38 -23.78
C ASP A 662 -3.33 -4.32 -22.35
N SER A 663 -2.25 -5.07 -22.05
CA SER A 663 -1.56 -5.00 -20.77
C SER A 663 -0.84 -3.65 -20.63
N ASN A 664 -1.29 -2.86 -19.65
CA ASN A 664 -0.64 -1.61 -19.23
C ASN A 664 0.33 -1.83 -18.04
N SER A 665 0.75 -3.08 -17.80
CA SER A 665 1.66 -3.42 -16.70
C SER A 665 3.08 -2.93 -16.99
N THR A 666 3.60 -2.08 -16.11
CA THR A 666 5.00 -1.64 -16.07
C THR A 666 5.90 -2.62 -15.33
N CYS A 667 5.34 -3.39 -14.38
CA CYS A 667 6.09 -4.41 -13.64
C CYS A 667 6.76 -5.46 -14.56
N GLY A 668 6.02 -6.05 -15.50
CA GLY A 668 6.57 -7.09 -16.39
C GLY A 668 7.76 -6.59 -17.21
N TRP A 669 7.68 -5.35 -17.70
CA TRP A 669 8.77 -4.73 -18.45
C TRP A 669 9.99 -4.41 -17.58
N GLU A 670 9.78 -3.82 -16.40
CA GLU A 670 10.84 -3.52 -15.44
C GLU A 670 11.62 -4.78 -15.03
N LEU A 671 10.93 -5.90 -14.81
CA LEU A 671 11.55 -7.19 -14.52
C LEU A 671 12.43 -7.71 -15.67
N LYS A 672 12.01 -7.48 -16.93
CA LYS A 672 12.83 -7.85 -18.10
C LYS A 672 14.10 -7.00 -18.15
N ARG A 673 13.99 -5.67 -17.99
CA ARG A 673 15.14 -4.76 -18.01
C ARG A 673 16.12 -5.06 -16.88
N LEU A 674 15.60 -5.38 -15.69
CA LEU A 674 16.40 -5.83 -14.56
C LEU A 674 17.19 -7.09 -14.90
N THR A 675 16.58 -8.04 -15.60
CA THR A 675 17.27 -9.28 -15.99
C THR A 675 18.43 -9.02 -16.93
N ASP A 676 18.21 -8.23 -17.97
CA ASP A 676 19.26 -7.91 -18.94
C ASP A 676 20.44 -7.21 -18.25
N ARG A 677 20.13 -6.34 -17.30
CA ARG A 677 21.12 -5.69 -16.45
C ARG A 677 21.88 -6.66 -15.54
N VAL A 678 21.20 -7.61 -14.90
CA VAL A 678 21.84 -8.65 -14.07
C VAL A 678 22.81 -9.47 -14.91
N ILE A 679 22.39 -9.90 -16.10
CA ILE A 679 23.23 -10.67 -17.03
C ILE A 679 24.47 -9.85 -17.42
N SER A 680 24.28 -8.59 -17.82
CA SER A 680 25.40 -7.71 -18.18
C SER A 680 26.36 -7.49 -17.03
N ALA A 681 25.85 -7.14 -15.84
CA ALA A 681 26.67 -6.80 -14.68
C ALA A 681 27.54 -7.99 -14.20
N VAL A 682 26.98 -9.21 -14.16
CA VAL A 682 27.75 -10.40 -13.78
C VAL A 682 28.76 -10.77 -14.87
N SER A 683 28.40 -10.63 -16.15
CA SER A 683 29.31 -10.85 -17.27
C SER A 683 30.49 -9.89 -17.26
N ASP A 684 30.26 -8.60 -16.98
CA ASP A 684 31.30 -7.58 -16.89
C ASP A 684 32.29 -7.87 -15.74
N ILE A 685 31.81 -8.36 -14.60
CA ILE A 685 32.67 -8.83 -13.50
C ILE A 685 33.52 -10.01 -13.98
N HIS A 686 32.90 -11.02 -14.59
CA HIS A 686 33.62 -12.19 -15.09
C HIS A 686 34.69 -11.82 -16.13
N ASN A 687 34.40 -10.88 -17.02
CA ASN A 687 35.31 -10.41 -18.06
C ASN A 687 36.43 -9.52 -17.53
N SER A 688 36.17 -8.72 -16.49
CA SER A 688 37.19 -7.89 -15.84
C SER A 688 38.09 -8.71 -14.89
N THR A 689 37.65 -9.90 -14.46
CA THR A 689 38.42 -10.81 -13.60
C THR A 689 38.55 -12.24 -14.17
N PRO A 690 39.18 -12.44 -15.35
CA PRO A 690 39.15 -13.71 -16.06
C PRO A 690 39.87 -14.90 -15.36
N ASN A 691 40.61 -14.63 -14.27
CA ASN A 691 41.31 -15.64 -13.48
C ASN A 691 40.84 -15.67 -12.00
N ALA A 692 39.78 -14.94 -11.65
CA ALA A 692 39.25 -14.97 -10.28
C ALA A 692 38.61 -16.32 -9.99
N ALA A 693 38.72 -16.79 -8.74
CA ALA A 693 37.96 -17.95 -8.31
C ALA A 693 36.46 -17.63 -8.33
N VAL A 694 35.63 -18.63 -8.59
CA VAL A 694 34.16 -18.48 -8.60
C VAL A 694 33.68 -17.87 -7.27
N ASP A 695 34.32 -18.21 -6.16
CA ASP A 695 33.94 -17.70 -4.83
C ASP A 695 34.33 -16.22 -4.63
N ASP A 696 35.39 -15.73 -5.30
CA ASP A 696 35.71 -14.29 -5.35
C ASP A 696 34.68 -13.51 -6.18
N ILE A 697 34.27 -14.08 -7.32
CA ILE A 697 33.20 -13.52 -8.16
C ILE A 697 31.88 -13.49 -7.38
N ARG A 698 31.54 -14.56 -6.66
CA ARG A 698 30.33 -14.68 -5.84
C ARG A 698 30.25 -13.57 -4.79
N VAL A 699 31.34 -13.35 -4.04
CA VAL A 699 31.40 -12.27 -3.04
C VAL A 699 31.22 -10.92 -3.72
N THR A 700 31.95 -10.67 -4.81
CA THR A 700 31.90 -9.39 -5.55
C THR A 700 30.49 -9.08 -6.06
N VAL A 701 29.84 -10.06 -6.71
CA VAL A 701 28.48 -9.95 -7.23
C VAL A 701 27.48 -9.72 -6.09
N SER A 702 27.61 -10.45 -4.98
CA SER A 702 26.70 -10.33 -3.83
C SER A 702 26.68 -8.93 -3.21
N THR A 703 27.76 -8.15 -3.38
CA THR A 703 27.89 -6.78 -2.89
C THR A 703 27.69 -5.71 -3.96
N SER A 704 27.32 -6.09 -5.18
CA SER A 704 27.14 -5.16 -6.30
C SER A 704 25.87 -4.32 -6.14
N SER A 705 25.86 -3.10 -6.70
CA SER A 705 24.67 -2.24 -6.70
C SER A 705 23.47 -2.90 -7.40
N THR A 706 23.71 -3.76 -8.38
CA THR A 706 22.65 -4.52 -9.05
C THR A 706 21.93 -5.46 -8.08
N VAL A 707 22.69 -6.18 -7.25
CA VAL A 707 22.11 -7.08 -6.24
C VAL A 707 21.51 -6.32 -5.06
N LEU A 708 22.19 -5.28 -4.58
CA LEU A 708 21.80 -4.58 -3.36
C LEU A 708 20.71 -3.52 -3.55
N ASN A 709 20.59 -2.93 -4.75
CA ASN A 709 19.70 -1.80 -5.03
C ASN A 709 18.73 -2.08 -6.18
N ASP A 710 19.21 -2.52 -7.36
CA ASP A 710 18.36 -2.64 -8.55
C ASP A 710 17.31 -3.76 -8.40
N ILE A 711 17.72 -4.95 -7.95
CA ILE A 711 16.78 -6.09 -7.72
C ILE A 711 15.73 -5.72 -6.67
N PRO A 712 16.08 -5.26 -5.45
CA PRO A 712 15.08 -4.90 -4.44
C PRO A 712 14.11 -3.82 -4.90
N MET A 713 14.60 -2.77 -5.57
CA MET A 713 13.81 -1.63 -6.03
C MET A 713 12.78 -2.04 -7.08
N VAL A 714 13.20 -2.72 -8.15
CA VAL A 714 12.29 -3.14 -9.23
C VAL A 714 11.25 -4.13 -8.73
N THR A 715 11.69 -5.13 -7.98
CA THR A 715 10.77 -6.13 -7.42
C THR A 715 9.78 -5.49 -6.45
N ASN A 716 10.19 -4.47 -5.70
CA ASN A 716 9.28 -3.73 -4.84
C ASN A 716 8.29 -2.86 -5.62
N ASN A 717 8.73 -2.13 -6.63
CA ASN A 717 7.83 -1.26 -7.42
C ASN A 717 6.74 -2.05 -8.17
N CYS A 718 7.03 -3.31 -8.52
CA CYS A 718 6.02 -4.25 -8.99
C CYS A 718 4.82 -4.42 -8.05
N MET A 719 5.00 -4.21 -6.74
CA MET A 719 3.91 -4.28 -5.79
C MET A 719 2.84 -3.20 -6.00
N GLY A 720 3.20 -2.04 -6.56
CA GLY A 720 2.22 -0.98 -6.85
C GLY A 720 1.05 -1.50 -7.69
N GLU A 721 1.34 -2.26 -8.75
CA GLU A 721 0.33 -2.89 -9.61
C GLU A 721 -0.30 -4.13 -8.98
N LEU A 722 0.47 -4.89 -8.18
CA LEU A 722 -0.05 -6.08 -7.50
C LEU A 722 -1.13 -5.71 -6.50
N LEU A 723 -1.00 -4.57 -5.80
CA LEU A 723 -1.95 -4.12 -4.80
C LEU A 723 -3.31 -3.69 -5.40
N ASP A 724 -3.38 -3.41 -6.71
CA ASP A 724 -4.64 -3.12 -7.40
C ASP A 724 -5.51 -4.37 -7.60
N THR A 725 -4.88 -5.57 -7.61
CA THR A 725 -5.53 -6.83 -8.00
C THR A 725 -5.43 -7.94 -6.95
N LYS A 726 -4.54 -7.80 -5.97
CA LYS A 726 -4.27 -8.79 -4.92
C LYS A 726 -4.43 -8.20 -3.53
N THR A 727 -4.61 -9.08 -2.55
CA THR A 727 -4.45 -8.71 -1.14
C THR A 727 -3.00 -8.27 -0.90
N THR A 728 -2.79 -7.42 0.10
CA THR A 728 -1.44 -7.00 0.52
C THR A 728 -0.53 -8.19 0.76
N GLU A 729 -1.07 -9.25 1.37
CA GLU A 729 -0.35 -10.48 1.64
C GLU A 729 0.13 -11.17 0.36
N ALA A 730 -0.79 -11.46 -0.57
CA ALA A 730 -0.45 -12.12 -1.83
C ALA A 730 0.48 -11.26 -2.70
N ALA A 731 0.45 -9.93 -2.56
CA ALA A 731 1.40 -9.03 -3.23
C ALA A 731 2.82 -9.19 -2.67
N PHE A 732 3.00 -9.23 -1.34
CA PHE A 732 4.30 -9.48 -0.71
C PHE A 732 4.84 -10.87 -1.06
N GLU A 733 4.00 -11.91 -1.03
CA GLU A 733 4.40 -13.26 -1.44
C GLU A 733 4.89 -13.31 -2.89
N THR A 734 4.15 -12.64 -3.79
CA THR A 734 4.50 -12.57 -5.21
C THR A 734 5.85 -11.87 -5.39
N ARG A 735 6.09 -10.74 -4.71
CA ARG A 735 7.39 -10.04 -4.73
C ARG A 735 8.53 -10.93 -4.25
N ASP A 736 8.36 -11.59 -3.11
CA ASP A 736 9.43 -12.38 -2.50
C ASP A 736 9.78 -13.60 -3.38
N LEU A 737 8.80 -14.14 -4.08
CA LEU A 737 9.00 -15.18 -5.07
C LEU A 737 9.78 -14.68 -6.32
N ILE A 738 9.49 -13.46 -6.77
CA ILE A 738 10.27 -12.79 -7.82
C ILE A 738 11.72 -12.60 -7.35
N ARG A 739 11.94 -12.11 -6.13
CA ARG A 739 13.30 -11.96 -5.54
C ARG A 739 14.06 -13.27 -5.47
N LYS A 740 13.42 -14.36 -5.03
CA LYS A 740 14.00 -15.71 -5.04
C LYS A 740 14.40 -16.16 -6.46
N THR A 741 13.58 -15.85 -7.46
CA THR A 741 13.86 -16.15 -8.87
C THR A 741 15.13 -15.45 -9.35
N PHE A 742 15.30 -14.16 -9.03
CA PHE A 742 16.54 -13.44 -9.32
C PHE A 742 17.75 -14.01 -8.58
N GLY A 743 17.57 -14.52 -7.35
CA GLY A 743 18.61 -15.23 -6.63
C GLY A 743 19.15 -16.45 -7.38
N VAL A 744 18.27 -17.25 -7.96
CA VAL A 744 18.67 -18.40 -8.80
C VAL A 744 19.43 -17.94 -10.04
N ILE A 745 18.96 -16.88 -10.71
CA ILE A 745 19.63 -16.33 -11.91
C ILE A 745 21.05 -15.85 -11.58
N VAL A 746 21.20 -15.09 -10.50
CA VAL A 746 22.51 -14.58 -10.05
C VAL A 746 23.45 -15.73 -9.69
N ASP A 747 22.98 -16.72 -8.92
CA ASP A 747 23.79 -17.89 -8.53
C ASP A 747 24.29 -18.66 -9.76
N GLN A 748 23.43 -18.89 -10.76
CA GLN A 748 23.80 -19.61 -11.99
C GLN A 748 24.83 -18.85 -12.82
N LEU A 749 24.63 -17.53 -12.98
CA LEU A 749 25.54 -16.65 -13.71
C LEU A 749 26.92 -16.61 -13.04
N VAL A 750 26.97 -16.55 -11.71
CA VAL A 750 28.22 -16.63 -10.95
C VAL A 750 28.91 -17.98 -11.14
N ASP A 751 28.18 -19.09 -11.02
CA ASP A 751 28.76 -20.43 -11.01
C ASP A 751 29.26 -20.86 -12.40
N THR A 752 28.61 -20.42 -13.48
CA THR A 752 28.92 -20.93 -14.84
C THR A 752 29.32 -19.85 -15.85
N GLY A 753 29.32 -18.57 -15.47
CA GLY A 753 29.47 -17.44 -16.40
C GLY A 753 28.34 -17.34 -17.42
N LYS A 754 27.29 -18.15 -17.25
CA LYS A 754 26.14 -18.34 -18.14
C LYS A 754 24.93 -18.69 -17.28
N THR A 755 23.72 -18.60 -17.83
CA THR A 755 22.56 -19.29 -17.25
C THR A 755 22.52 -20.68 -17.90
N ASP A 756 22.32 -21.73 -17.12
CA ASP A 756 22.46 -23.09 -17.62
C ASP A 756 21.35 -23.48 -18.62
N MET A 757 21.74 -23.64 -19.88
CA MET A 757 21.49 -24.87 -20.65
C MET A 757 22.59 -25.11 -21.72
N GLY A 758 23.84 -24.75 -21.42
CA GLY A 758 24.96 -24.88 -22.36
C GLY A 758 25.88 -26.05 -22.07
N LYS A 759 25.53 -27.25 -22.56
CA LYS A 759 26.42 -28.42 -22.57
C LYS A 759 27.65 -28.09 -23.43
N SER A 760 28.72 -27.59 -22.81
CA SER A 760 30.04 -27.29 -23.39
C SER A 760 30.01 -26.95 -24.89
N VAL A 761 29.66 -25.72 -25.26
CA VAL A 761 29.78 -25.31 -26.66
C VAL A 761 30.75 -24.14 -26.78
N SER A 762 31.73 -24.37 -27.64
CA SER A 762 32.74 -23.44 -28.11
C SER A 762 32.13 -22.10 -28.51
N SER A 763 32.49 -21.08 -27.76
CA SER A 763 32.77 -19.67 -28.07
C SER A 763 32.19 -18.95 -29.29
N ASN A 764 31.23 -19.41 -30.11
CA ASN A 764 30.80 -18.55 -31.21
C ASN A 764 29.38 -18.61 -31.76
N ASP A 765 28.47 -19.53 -31.41
CA ASP A 765 27.12 -19.43 -32.01
C ASP A 765 26.02 -20.04 -31.15
N TYR A 766 24.93 -19.28 -31.02
CA TYR A 766 23.56 -19.77 -30.82
C TYR A 766 23.22 -20.45 -29.48
N MET A 767 23.40 -19.74 -28.36
CA MET A 767 22.80 -20.14 -27.08
C MET A 767 22.48 -18.97 -26.13
N LEU A 768 22.41 -17.75 -26.66
CA LEU A 768 21.95 -16.54 -25.94
C LEU A 768 20.42 -16.35 -26.02
N SER A 769 19.74 -17.08 -26.92
CA SER A 769 18.32 -16.86 -27.26
C SER A 769 17.33 -17.58 -26.34
N ILE A 770 17.75 -18.65 -25.65
CA ILE A 770 16.81 -19.55 -24.94
C ILE A 770 16.61 -19.14 -23.47
N ALA A 771 17.63 -18.59 -22.80
CA ALA A 771 17.46 -17.98 -21.48
C ALA A 771 16.63 -16.69 -21.54
N ASN A 772 16.77 -15.94 -22.64
CA ASN A 772 15.91 -14.81 -22.95
C ASN A 772 14.46 -15.22 -23.24
N MET A 773 14.20 -16.40 -23.83
CA MET A 773 12.85 -16.89 -24.10
C MET A 773 12.05 -17.22 -22.84
N GLY A 774 12.63 -17.94 -21.89
CA GLY A 774 11.93 -18.31 -20.65
C GLY A 774 11.47 -17.05 -19.93
N LEU A 775 12.38 -16.10 -19.74
CA LEU A 775 12.10 -14.87 -19.01
C LEU A 775 11.35 -13.79 -19.82
N SER A 776 11.51 -13.74 -21.15
CA SER A 776 10.69 -12.88 -22.02
C SER A 776 9.24 -13.33 -22.00
N VAL A 777 8.96 -14.63 -22.10
CA VAL A 777 7.62 -15.20 -22.00
C VAL A 777 7.06 -14.99 -20.58
N LEU A 778 7.88 -15.13 -19.54
CA LEU A 778 7.45 -14.92 -18.15
C LEU A 778 7.15 -13.45 -17.81
N SER A 779 7.90 -12.51 -18.38
CA SER A 779 7.59 -11.06 -18.31
C SER A 779 6.44 -10.64 -19.25
N THR A 780 5.87 -11.56 -20.02
CA THR A 780 4.71 -11.33 -20.92
C THR A 780 3.39 -11.61 -20.21
N PHE A 781 3.42 -12.29 -19.06
CA PHE A 781 2.26 -12.52 -18.22
C PHE A 781 2.34 -11.68 -16.95
N ASP A 782 1.17 -11.33 -16.42
CA ASP A 782 0.96 -10.85 -15.05
C ASP A 782 1.94 -11.54 -14.08
N PRO A 783 2.55 -10.85 -13.09
CA PRO A 783 3.38 -11.45 -12.05
C PRO A 783 2.84 -12.76 -11.43
N THR A 784 1.54 -13.03 -11.51
CA THR A 784 0.93 -14.35 -11.22
C THR A 784 1.52 -15.52 -12.05
N GLY A 785 1.84 -15.36 -13.32
CA GLY A 785 2.48 -16.40 -14.15
C GLY A 785 3.92 -16.70 -13.73
N ILE A 786 4.66 -15.68 -13.31
CA ILE A 786 6.03 -15.79 -12.76
C ILE A 786 6.00 -16.57 -11.44
N SER A 787 5.03 -16.25 -10.58
CA SER A 787 4.85 -16.92 -9.28
C SER A 787 4.50 -18.41 -9.42
N TYR A 788 3.54 -18.74 -10.28
CA TYR A 788 3.11 -20.13 -10.49
C TYR A 788 4.27 -21.00 -10.98
N MET A 789 5.09 -20.48 -11.90
CA MET A 789 6.23 -21.23 -12.42
C MET A 789 7.34 -21.38 -11.37
N ALA A 790 7.74 -20.30 -10.69
CA ALA A 790 8.81 -20.34 -9.68
C ALA A 790 8.46 -21.29 -8.50
N SER A 791 7.18 -21.40 -8.15
CA SER A 791 6.69 -22.35 -7.12
C SER A 791 6.96 -23.83 -7.44
N GLN A 792 7.12 -24.19 -8.72
CA GLN A 792 7.38 -25.56 -9.16
C GLN A 792 8.87 -25.95 -9.10
N PHE A 793 9.77 -24.98 -8.84
CA PHE A 793 11.22 -25.16 -9.00
C PHE A 793 12.05 -24.82 -7.77
N ILE A 794 11.49 -24.09 -6.81
CA ILE A 794 12.18 -23.74 -5.58
C ILE A 794 12.10 -24.94 -4.64
N GLN A 795 13.19 -25.71 -4.58
CA GLN A 795 13.41 -26.61 -3.46
C GLN A 795 13.30 -25.83 -2.14
N PRO A 796 12.93 -26.47 -1.02
CA PRO A 796 12.96 -25.86 0.31
C PRO A 796 14.41 -25.59 0.73
N THR A 797 15.10 -24.69 0.03
CA THR A 797 16.45 -24.22 0.33
C THR A 797 16.31 -22.83 0.90
N CYS A 798 17.07 -22.56 1.95
CA CYS A 798 17.12 -21.24 2.55
C CYS A 798 17.71 -20.30 1.48
N GLY A 799 16.89 -19.38 0.99
CA GLY A 799 17.31 -18.39 0.00
C GLY A 799 18.15 -17.29 0.67
N PRO A 800 19.14 -16.73 -0.03
CA PRO A 800 19.90 -15.60 0.50
C PRO A 800 18.97 -14.40 0.70
N THR A 801 19.12 -13.73 1.83
CA THR A 801 18.31 -12.57 2.25
C THR A 801 18.75 -11.25 1.59
N SER A 802 19.76 -11.32 0.71
CA SER A 802 20.44 -10.18 0.09
C SER A 802 19.53 -9.28 -0.76
N PHE A 803 18.41 -9.80 -1.28
CA PHE A 803 17.51 -9.11 -2.21
C PHE A 803 16.40 -8.29 -1.52
N ILE A 804 16.45 -8.12 -0.19
CA ILE A 804 15.49 -7.29 0.53
C ILE A 804 15.77 -5.80 0.33
N GLY A 805 17.05 -5.41 0.18
CA GLY A 805 17.45 -4.01 -0.01
C GLY A 805 17.44 -3.19 1.28
N GLU A 806 17.59 -1.87 1.13
CA GLU A 806 17.34 -0.92 2.22
C GLU A 806 15.84 -0.75 2.44
N ILE A 807 15.45 -0.57 3.70
CA ILE A 807 14.04 -0.48 4.08
C ILE A 807 13.66 0.97 4.38
N ASP A 808 12.50 1.40 3.89
CA ASP A 808 11.96 2.73 4.15
C ASP A 808 11.35 2.82 5.56
N ASP A 809 11.29 4.05 6.09
CA ASP A 809 10.78 4.35 7.43
C ASP A 809 9.40 3.74 7.68
N GLY A 810 9.17 3.30 8.92
CA GLY A 810 7.89 2.74 9.34
C GLY A 810 7.91 2.12 10.73
N THR A 811 6.76 1.59 11.14
CA THR A 811 6.66 0.77 12.36
C THR A 811 7.42 -0.55 12.17
N LEU A 812 8.00 -1.14 13.22
CA LEU A 812 8.71 -2.43 13.08
C LEU A 812 7.80 -3.54 12.54
N TYR A 813 6.51 -3.50 12.87
CA TYR A 813 5.50 -4.43 12.36
C TYR A 813 5.38 -4.37 10.83
N GLN A 814 5.22 -3.17 10.27
CA GLN A 814 5.03 -3.01 8.84
C GLN A 814 6.37 -3.05 8.09
N ALA A 815 7.34 -2.25 8.54
CA ALA A 815 8.61 -2.06 7.85
C ALA A 815 9.54 -3.25 7.96
N LEU A 816 9.70 -3.83 9.17
CA LEU A 816 10.68 -4.89 9.43
C LEU A 816 10.07 -6.28 9.59
N GLY A 817 8.75 -6.42 9.42
CA GLY A 817 8.05 -7.70 9.55
C GLY A 817 8.08 -8.26 10.97
N LEU A 818 7.98 -7.39 11.98
CA LEU A 818 7.92 -7.78 13.39
C LEU A 818 6.75 -8.74 13.62
N THR A 819 7.03 -9.96 14.06
CA THR A 819 6.01 -10.98 14.32
C THR A 819 6.29 -11.70 15.63
N THR A 820 5.23 -12.13 16.30
CA THR A 820 5.33 -12.84 17.58
C THR A 820 4.51 -14.11 17.55
N VAL A 821 5.07 -15.20 18.07
CA VAL A 821 4.34 -16.47 18.26
C VAL A 821 4.24 -16.76 19.75
N GLY A 822 3.04 -17.09 20.20
CA GLY A 822 2.73 -17.20 21.62
C GLY A 822 2.53 -15.83 22.28
N GLN A 823 2.27 -15.84 23.59
CA GLN A 823 1.83 -14.64 24.31
C GLN A 823 2.95 -13.80 24.90
N ALA A 824 4.15 -14.36 25.07
CA ALA A 824 5.19 -13.70 25.86
C ALA A 824 5.64 -12.37 25.26
N PHE A 825 5.85 -12.32 23.95
CA PHE A 825 6.27 -11.09 23.29
C PHE A 825 5.11 -10.28 22.69
N LEU A 826 3.87 -10.73 22.86
CA LEU A 826 2.71 -10.08 22.28
C LEU A 826 2.58 -8.64 22.79
N GLY A 827 2.34 -7.71 21.85
CA GLY A 827 2.29 -6.28 22.14
C GLY A 827 3.65 -5.58 22.10
N SER A 828 4.73 -6.27 21.70
CA SER A 828 5.99 -5.61 21.36
C SER A 828 5.83 -4.74 20.13
N TYR A 829 6.47 -3.57 20.11
CA TYR A 829 6.32 -2.56 19.07
C TYR A 829 7.58 -1.69 18.97
N GLY A 830 7.63 -0.82 17.95
CA GLY A 830 8.71 0.14 17.81
C GLY A 830 8.76 0.75 16.41
N THR A 831 9.85 1.44 16.12
CA THR A 831 10.06 2.12 14.83
C THR A 831 11.41 1.82 14.20
N TRP A 832 11.43 1.89 12.88
CA TRP A 832 12.61 1.93 12.05
C TRP A 832 12.69 3.30 11.35
N THR A 833 13.85 3.92 11.44
CA THR A 833 14.22 5.07 10.61
C THR A 833 15.45 4.73 9.80
N LYS A 834 15.43 5.04 8.51
CA LYS A 834 16.50 4.79 7.56
C LYS A 834 17.69 5.69 7.81
N ALA A 835 17.44 6.97 8.11
CA ALA A 835 18.47 7.89 8.57
C ALA A 835 18.62 7.80 10.09
N GLY A 836 19.84 7.59 10.60
CA GLY A 836 20.01 7.38 12.04
C GLY A 836 21.45 7.21 12.50
N ASP A 837 21.60 6.83 13.77
CA ASP A 837 22.86 6.76 14.51
C ASP A 837 23.51 5.37 14.52
N GLN A 838 23.00 4.45 13.71
CA GLN A 838 23.41 3.04 13.62
C GLN A 838 23.12 2.22 14.88
N ILE A 839 22.20 2.65 15.74
CA ILE A 839 21.86 1.93 16.97
C ILE A 839 20.65 1.02 16.76
N VAL A 840 20.74 -0.18 17.33
CA VAL A 840 19.59 -1.04 17.63
C VAL A 840 19.38 -1.02 19.13
N ASN A 841 18.31 -0.35 19.57
CA ASN A 841 17.92 -0.20 20.96
C ASN A 841 16.72 -1.09 21.28
N LEU A 842 16.92 -2.10 22.11
CA LEU A 842 15.86 -2.96 22.62
C LEU A 842 15.58 -2.58 24.08
N ILE A 843 14.32 -2.30 24.39
CA ILE A 843 13.83 -1.97 25.73
C ILE A 843 12.93 -3.11 26.17
N PHE A 844 13.46 -4.03 26.98
CA PHE A 844 12.71 -5.14 27.54
C PHE A 844 11.84 -4.67 28.70
N GLU A 845 10.53 -4.86 28.60
CA GLU A 845 9.53 -4.47 29.59
C GLU A 845 8.81 -5.71 30.11
N SER A 846 9.20 -6.18 31.29
CA SER A 846 8.62 -7.37 31.89
C SER A 846 7.36 -7.03 32.67
N THR A 847 6.23 -7.62 32.30
CA THR A 847 5.03 -7.76 33.17
C THR A 847 5.00 -9.12 33.86
N ASP A 848 6.08 -9.89 33.70
CA ASP A 848 6.23 -11.22 34.23
C ASP A 848 6.44 -11.19 35.74
N SER A 849 5.89 -12.20 36.42
CA SER A 849 6.08 -12.40 37.86
C SER A 849 7.35 -13.17 38.19
N LYS A 850 8.13 -13.55 37.17
CA LYS A 850 9.35 -14.35 37.30
C LYS A 850 10.46 -13.74 36.44
N ASP A 851 11.69 -13.95 36.88
CA ASP A 851 12.88 -13.61 36.10
C ASP A 851 12.94 -14.47 34.83
N VAL A 852 13.43 -13.86 33.75
CA VAL A 852 13.52 -14.46 32.42
C VAL A 852 14.86 -14.11 31.79
N THR A 853 15.35 -15.00 30.92
CA THR A 853 16.47 -14.69 30.04
C THR A 853 15.95 -14.69 28.61
N VAL A 854 16.19 -13.61 27.88
CA VAL A 854 15.87 -13.52 26.45
C VAL A 854 17.15 -13.84 25.66
N VAL A 855 17.08 -14.82 24.76
CA VAL A 855 18.17 -15.14 23.85
C VAL A 855 17.94 -14.38 22.55
N VAL A 856 18.91 -13.55 22.18
CA VAL A 856 18.93 -12.81 20.91
C VAL A 856 19.71 -13.64 19.91
N HIS A 857 19.08 -14.03 18.81
CA HIS A 857 19.71 -14.71 17.69
C HIS A 857 19.77 -13.80 16.47
N SER A 858 20.83 -13.93 15.67
CA SER A 858 21.05 -13.19 14.43
C SER A 858 21.46 -14.13 13.30
N GLY A 859 20.66 -14.18 12.23
CA GLY A 859 20.91 -15.06 11.08
C GLY A 859 20.86 -16.56 11.40
N GLY A 860 20.26 -16.93 12.54
CA GLY A 860 20.18 -18.31 13.05
C GLY A 860 21.18 -18.62 14.17
N ASP A 861 22.16 -17.76 14.43
CA ASP A 861 23.17 -17.98 15.46
C ASP A 861 22.84 -17.18 16.73
N THR A 862 23.15 -17.75 17.90
CA THR A 862 23.02 -17.02 19.16
C THR A 862 24.01 -15.86 19.22
N TYR A 863 23.49 -14.65 19.38
CA TYR A 863 24.24 -13.40 19.44
C TYR A 863 24.43 -12.91 20.88
N ALA A 864 23.36 -12.90 21.68
CA ALA A 864 23.40 -12.42 23.06
C ALA A 864 22.35 -13.11 23.95
N GLN A 865 22.55 -13.02 25.27
CA GLN A 865 21.55 -13.38 26.28
C GLN A 865 21.35 -12.18 27.20
N VAL A 866 20.09 -11.82 27.45
CA VAL A 866 19.71 -10.67 28.26
C VAL A 866 18.84 -11.14 29.42
N ASP A 867 19.33 -10.99 30.65
CA ASP A 867 18.57 -11.28 31.85
C ASP A 867 17.64 -10.10 32.20
N VAL A 868 16.36 -10.41 32.40
CA VAL A 868 15.31 -9.43 32.75
C VAL A 868 14.60 -9.91 34.00
N GLY A 869 14.66 -9.13 35.07
CA GLY A 869 13.99 -9.45 36.33
C GLY A 869 12.46 -9.37 36.23
N ALA A 870 11.78 -10.01 37.18
CA ALA A 870 10.33 -9.92 37.31
C ALA A 870 9.87 -8.46 37.49
N GLY A 871 9.03 -7.96 36.58
CA GLY A 871 8.55 -6.58 36.62
C GLY A 871 9.57 -5.51 36.19
N ASP A 872 10.78 -5.90 35.80
CA ASP A 872 11.86 -4.97 35.48
C ASP A 872 11.79 -4.44 34.04
N THR A 873 12.43 -3.28 33.83
CA THR A 873 12.73 -2.73 32.51
C THR A 873 14.23 -2.70 32.28
N VAL A 874 14.70 -3.34 31.20
CA VAL A 874 16.13 -3.44 30.85
C VAL A 874 16.35 -2.93 29.43
N SER A 875 17.29 -2.00 29.24
CA SER A 875 17.68 -1.54 27.91
C SER A 875 18.96 -2.24 27.47
N TRP A 876 18.98 -2.70 26.21
CA TRP A 876 20.09 -3.39 25.58
C TRP A 876 20.34 -2.80 24.19
N ASN A 877 21.61 -2.52 23.88
CA ASN A 877 22.01 -1.89 22.64
C ASN A 877 23.01 -2.75 21.87
N CYS A 878 22.91 -2.72 20.56
CA CYS A 878 23.93 -3.16 19.61
C CYS A 878 23.92 -2.22 18.40
N THR A 879 24.66 -2.55 17.34
CA THR A 879 24.77 -1.69 16.16
C THR A 879 24.15 -2.33 14.91
N ILE A 880 23.60 -1.49 14.03
CA ILE A 880 23.06 -1.91 12.73
C ILE A 880 24.11 -2.70 11.94
N PRO A 881 25.38 -2.27 11.78
CA PRO A 881 26.39 -3.04 11.06
C PRO A 881 26.66 -4.47 11.58
N GLU A 882 26.45 -4.73 12.86
CA GLU A 882 26.63 -6.09 13.43
C GLU A 882 25.49 -7.04 13.03
N LEU A 883 24.28 -6.50 12.92
CA LEU A 883 23.05 -7.26 12.74
C LEU A 883 22.40 -7.09 11.37
N GLN A 884 22.85 -6.14 10.54
CA GLN A 884 22.26 -5.82 9.25
C GLN A 884 22.25 -7.03 8.33
N ASP A 885 21.24 -7.05 7.46
CA ASP A 885 21.00 -8.09 6.49
C ASP A 885 20.77 -9.47 7.10
N LYS A 886 20.29 -9.50 8.35
CA LYS A 886 20.00 -10.73 9.08
C LYS A 886 18.63 -10.67 9.73
N THR A 887 18.06 -11.86 9.85
CA THR A 887 16.91 -12.12 10.70
C THR A 887 17.32 -12.00 12.17
N MET A 888 16.61 -11.18 12.94
CA MET A 888 16.69 -11.16 14.41
C MET A 888 15.56 -12.00 14.98
N TYR A 889 15.89 -13.02 15.76
CA TYR A 889 14.93 -13.89 16.43
C TYR A 889 15.19 -13.85 17.94
N LEU A 890 14.13 -13.59 18.71
CA LEU A 890 14.17 -13.64 20.16
C LEU A 890 13.35 -14.83 20.63
N ASP A 891 13.94 -15.64 21.49
CA ASP A 891 13.20 -16.59 22.30
C ASP A 891 13.37 -16.28 23.78
N ARG A 892 12.34 -16.63 24.54
CA ARG A 892 12.33 -16.41 25.98
C ARG A 892 12.56 -17.73 26.69
N TRP A 893 13.64 -17.78 27.45
CA TRP A 893 14.02 -18.94 28.25
C TRP A 893 13.60 -18.79 29.72
N ARG A 894 13.10 -19.89 30.28
CA ARG A 894 13.00 -20.10 31.73
C ARG A 894 13.49 -21.51 32.08
N PRO A 895 14.35 -21.68 33.10
CA PRO A 895 14.76 -23.01 33.54
C PRO A 895 13.57 -23.75 34.16
N GLY A 896 13.21 -24.91 33.58
CA GLY A 896 12.20 -25.81 34.16
C GLY A 896 12.70 -26.56 35.41
N LEU A 897 11.85 -27.42 36.01
CA LEU A 897 12.13 -28.21 37.23
C LEU A 897 13.38 -29.13 37.12
N PHE A 898 13.95 -29.30 35.92
CA PHE A 898 15.16 -30.07 35.66
C PHE A 898 16.25 -29.31 34.89
N GLY A 899 16.13 -27.97 34.76
CA GLY A 899 17.11 -27.14 34.05
C GLY A 899 17.20 -27.40 32.54
N LEU A 900 16.24 -28.12 31.96
CA LEU A 900 16.18 -28.36 30.51
C LEU A 900 15.55 -27.15 29.81
N PRO A 901 16.12 -26.70 28.67
CA PRO A 901 15.55 -25.61 27.88
C PRO A 901 14.22 -26.04 27.29
N GLY A 902 13.19 -25.20 27.44
CA GLY A 902 11.90 -25.34 26.77
C GLY A 902 11.58 -24.05 26.03
N THR A 903 11.20 -24.17 24.75
CA THR A 903 10.78 -23.06 23.88
C THR A 903 9.32 -22.63 24.11
N GLY A 904 8.64 -23.22 25.11
CA GLY A 904 7.23 -22.96 25.43
C GLY A 904 6.91 -21.54 25.92
N GLY A 905 7.88 -20.63 25.84
CA GLY A 905 7.77 -19.25 26.26
C GLY A 905 7.48 -18.26 25.16
N GLY A 906 7.19 -18.68 23.93
CA GLY A 906 6.92 -17.78 22.81
C GLY A 906 8.18 -17.11 22.24
N SER A 907 8.02 -16.44 21.11
CA SER A 907 9.12 -15.85 20.35
C SER A 907 8.73 -14.57 19.63
N LEU A 908 9.74 -13.77 19.28
CA LEU A 908 9.63 -12.57 18.47
C LEU A 908 10.62 -12.66 17.31
N LEU A 909 10.26 -12.08 16.17
CA LEU A 909 11.03 -12.15 14.93
C LEU A 909 10.93 -10.82 14.18
N MET A 910 12.04 -10.32 13.63
CA MET A 910 12.04 -9.21 12.66
C MET A 910 13.29 -9.23 11.77
N TRP A 911 13.28 -8.48 10.67
CA TRP A 911 14.44 -8.23 9.83
C TRP A 911 15.25 -7.03 10.35
N VAL A 912 16.59 -7.11 10.34
CA VAL A 912 17.43 -5.94 10.58
C VAL A 912 18.02 -5.47 9.25
N PRO A 913 17.60 -4.30 8.73
CA PRO A 913 18.05 -3.81 7.43
C PRO A 913 19.43 -3.18 7.51
N ARG A 914 20.14 -3.18 6.38
CA ARG A 914 21.23 -2.23 6.15
C ARG A 914 20.67 -0.83 5.86
N SER A 915 21.47 0.19 6.16
CA SER A 915 21.20 1.57 5.73
C SER A 915 22.50 2.32 5.46
N THR A 916 22.60 2.92 4.27
CA THR A 916 23.67 3.87 3.90
C THR A 916 23.55 5.21 4.64
N GLU A 917 22.42 5.48 5.26
CA GLU A 917 22.14 6.69 6.07
C GLU A 917 22.26 6.42 7.58
N GLY A 918 22.82 5.25 7.95
CA GLY A 918 23.12 4.84 9.32
C GLY A 918 22.00 4.03 9.96
N GLY A 919 20.75 4.49 9.86
CA GLY A 919 19.58 3.81 10.40
C GLY A 919 19.47 3.80 11.92
N HIS A 920 18.27 3.59 12.44
CA HIS A 920 18.00 3.43 13.86
C HIS A 920 16.79 2.54 14.11
N ILE A 921 16.95 1.55 15.00
CA ILE A 921 15.86 0.72 15.51
C ILE A 921 15.66 1.05 16.98
N LYS A 922 14.42 1.36 17.36
CA LYS A 922 13.98 1.40 18.76
C LYS A 922 12.80 0.46 18.92
N MET A 923 12.93 -0.55 19.79
CA MET A 923 11.92 -1.58 20.02
C MET A 923 11.60 -1.70 21.51
N HIS A 924 10.33 -1.57 21.86
CA HIS A 924 9.77 -1.98 23.14
C HIS A 924 9.41 -3.47 23.07
N VAL A 925 10.20 -4.30 23.74
CA VAL A 925 10.02 -5.75 23.82
C VAL A 925 9.23 -6.07 25.07
N ARG A 926 7.93 -6.35 24.90
CA ARG A 926 7.09 -6.75 26.04
C ARG A 926 7.38 -8.18 26.42
N ILE A 927 7.40 -8.46 27.73
CA ILE A 927 7.54 -9.81 28.24
C ILE A 927 6.38 -10.11 29.19
N ASN A 928 5.40 -10.84 28.67
CA ASN A 928 4.17 -11.21 29.37
C ASN A 928 4.30 -12.57 30.08
N PRO A 929 3.52 -12.77 31.17
CA PRO A 929 3.36 -14.08 31.78
C PRO A 929 2.86 -15.13 30.77
N SER A 930 3.48 -16.31 30.80
CA SER A 930 3.08 -17.52 30.05
C SER A 930 2.59 -18.64 30.95
#